data_AF-A0A432IGB1-F1
#
_entry.id   AF-A0A432IGB1-F1
#
_cell.length_a   1.000
_cell.length_b   1.000
_cell.length_c   1.000
_cell.angle_alpha   90.00
_cell.angle_beta   90.00
_cell.angle_gamma   90.00
#
_symmetry.space_group_name_H-M   'P 1'
#
loop_
_entity.id
_entity.type
_entity.pdbx_description
1 polymer ?
#
loop_
_entity_poly.entity_id
_entity_poly.type
_entity_poly.pdbx_seq_one_letter_code
_entity_poly.pdbx_strand_id
1 'polypeptide(L)'
;MKISIPNPAYRFAICVSLALMMLAVVVPAQPVAPDEAGAPDEGWVSLFDGDSLAGWTGDPELWRVEDGTIIGEGPDGGAIPRNDYLWHATKWDDFVLEATFRIQGGNSGIQYRSRVAPDGEAIGYQADLDAAHQYTGMLYESRGRGIAVPRGVMAALAGDGSRQPIGSLPDAEKAVQRISDGKWHQMRIIAHGNSMRHEIDGVPVCAFTDTDADAVTLGQFGLQIHAGAPMRIEWQSVRARSWQPIDGDPVRDCARVSDTGAAGTREVASPRWIWAQGATPADQKIELIRSFSIDEATEATLTMSGDNHFVAYLDDQEILRGDDWAKPARTVIPDLGAGPHTLRIECTNDGGPAGLSGILAWAGADGTEVSIVTDAQWRHLDGDSKRRIADKGPVSAATAPWGDIGISEGGSVTRWSLPEGFHAEVLHHVDPADGSWVCIAVEAPGRFITSPQRGPLKRVTVDEDGVTVTDCASFGDAQGLLLVDGDLWVHVAGHRKDRGGLWILSDPDGDGFFDQEKRLSAMGPGGEHGVHALVRGPDGAVWTVVGNHIDVPQQLLTRDRYRNWQEDLILPRLWDPNGHAVGHLAPAGQVLRIDPDTLEWERVAGGFRNSYDLAFHHDGSLFTYDADMEWDIGTPWYRSPRVVEVVSGGDAGWRGGDGKWPDGIPDAVMPSVETDLSSPTGVSSGLDGQFPGRWRHAIYIADWAYGRILAYFPREEGAGWRGRTEPFAAAAAFNVADMVFGSDGALYGVTGGRGTQSTFFRIASDAGSRPEVAAPTTEAGAGARAMRRMLESGHLASAPPMMELAWQQLGSADVAIGYAARVAIETIPVDQWRDRALVESGPAARIALLALARLGVDADRDPLLERLCDLPTPSNRRQILEELRIATVAIARRGDPAGATRQRLLARFDSFFVSNDLAIDRLCGDLLARLRAPNLSQRVISWLTDQGAEAEGLAALRLLRFTAADQLQDARIQAALEVVRNRQGGHSLRGFADQIVRELDDGSGVLSAPELAPPVLPDPVTRWTESSLLAAVSGGGGSVEKGQLAYERALCSRCHRFQQLGGGAGPDLTGVRARFSDIDLVRAIVSPSRDISDQYQWSIVTTEDDLGVGRILRREPDAMVLNTDPFGYQPLTMAGKIISVEPSPDSPMPPGLIDTLDEGQVRDLWAYLGNSTRIKDQIAPLRDNGKQGQ
;
A
#
# COMPACT_ATOMS: atom_id res chain seq x y z
N MET A 1 83.68 3.25 -27.78
CA MET A 1 84.92 4.03 -27.59
C MET A 1 84.90 5.18 -28.61
N LYS A 2 85.02 6.44 -28.14
CA LYS A 2 85.11 7.73 -28.88
C LYS A 2 83.81 8.19 -29.58
N ILE A 3 83.09 9.28 -29.21
CA ILE A 3 83.38 10.68 -28.83
C ILE A 3 83.88 11.57 -29.98
N SER A 4 83.05 12.57 -30.38
CA SER A 4 83.36 13.96 -30.80
C SER A 4 82.04 14.68 -31.23
N ILE A 5 81.37 15.58 -30.46
CA ILE A 5 81.60 17.03 -30.15
C ILE A 5 81.17 18.00 -31.31
N PRO A 6 80.56 19.21 -31.11
CA PRO A 6 80.10 19.93 -29.87
C PRO A 6 78.67 20.56 -29.85
N ASN A 7 78.02 20.56 -28.67
CA ASN A 7 77.69 21.67 -27.73
C ASN A 7 77.30 23.11 -28.21
N PRO A 8 76.62 23.96 -27.39
CA PRO A 8 75.82 23.74 -26.14
C PRO A 8 74.47 24.51 -26.04
N ALA A 9 73.48 23.93 -25.34
CA ALA A 9 72.72 24.55 -24.21
C ALA A 9 71.51 23.66 -23.80
N TYR A 10 71.75 22.64 -22.95
CA TYR A 10 71.19 22.43 -21.58
C TYR A 10 69.70 21.99 -21.49
N ARG A 11 69.40 20.66 -21.41
CA ARG A 11 69.12 19.80 -20.20
C ARG A 11 67.74 20.12 -19.57
N PHE A 12 66.79 19.21 -19.24
CA PHE A 12 66.74 17.78 -18.82
C PHE A 12 65.25 17.28 -18.89
N ALA A 13 64.98 15.98 -18.66
CA ALA A 13 63.69 15.22 -18.74
C ALA A 13 62.43 15.84 -18.06
N ILE A 14 61.14 15.50 -18.34
CA ILE A 14 60.38 14.21 -18.26
C ILE A 14 58.99 14.36 -18.98
N CYS A 15 58.49 13.29 -19.65
CA CYS A 15 57.13 12.85 -20.09
C CYS A 15 55.91 13.81 -20.38
N VAL A 16 55.06 13.37 -21.34
CA VAL A 16 53.57 13.54 -21.51
C VAL A 16 53.00 14.52 -22.60
N SER A 17 52.05 14.00 -23.40
CA SER A 17 50.86 14.54 -24.14
C SER A 17 50.87 15.63 -25.24
N LEU A 18 50.32 15.21 -26.40
CA LEU A 18 49.27 15.78 -27.30
C LEU A 18 49.20 17.29 -27.66
N ALA A 19 49.43 17.61 -28.95
CA ALA A 19 48.75 18.62 -29.81
C ALA A 19 49.31 18.51 -31.26
N LEU A 20 48.51 18.26 -32.32
CA LEU A 20 47.75 19.19 -33.19
C LEU A 20 48.59 20.03 -34.19
N MET A 21 48.32 19.86 -35.51
CA MET A 21 47.92 20.90 -36.49
C MET A 21 48.35 20.62 -37.96
N MET A 22 47.41 20.82 -38.92
CA MET A 22 47.61 21.69 -40.10
C MET A 22 46.30 22.01 -40.89
N LEU A 23 46.08 23.33 -41.06
CA LEU A 23 45.42 24.19 -42.09
C LEU A 23 44.38 23.66 -43.12
N ALA A 24 43.28 24.42 -43.35
CA ALA A 24 43.15 25.48 -44.39
C ALA A 24 41.72 26.11 -44.57
N VAL A 25 41.71 27.37 -45.07
CA VAL A 25 40.68 28.20 -45.79
C VAL A 25 39.53 28.88 -45.01
N VAL A 26 39.38 30.20 -45.24
CA VAL A 26 38.41 31.15 -44.63
C VAL A 26 37.37 31.61 -45.68
N VAL A 27 36.08 31.59 -45.30
CA VAL A 27 34.93 32.31 -45.89
C VAL A 27 34.21 33.00 -44.71
N PRO A 28 33.73 34.26 -44.81
CA PRO A 28 33.24 34.99 -43.65
C PRO A 28 31.85 34.49 -43.24
N ALA A 29 31.73 34.05 -41.98
CA ALA A 29 30.48 33.61 -41.38
C ALA A 29 29.59 34.82 -41.05
N GLN A 30 28.30 34.73 -41.39
CA GLN A 30 27.24 35.49 -40.74
C GLN A 30 27.18 35.09 -39.25
N PRO A 31 26.77 35.99 -38.35
CA PRO A 31 26.64 35.66 -36.93
C PRO A 31 25.53 34.62 -36.75
N VAL A 32 25.93 33.42 -36.35
CA VAL A 32 25.04 32.37 -35.85
C VAL A 32 24.57 32.82 -34.46
N ALA A 33 23.25 32.91 -34.29
CA ALA A 33 22.62 33.13 -33.00
C ALA A 33 22.97 31.98 -32.04
N PRO A 34 23.11 32.23 -30.73
CA PRO A 34 23.43 31.17 -29.78
C PRO A 34 22.34 30.09 -29.80
N ASP A 35 22.78 28.83 -29.83
CA ASP A 35 21.95 27.63 -29.69
C ASP A 35 21.01 27.77 -28.48
N GLU A 36 19.72 27.57 -28.73
CA GLU A 36 18.70 27.42 -27.70
C GLU A 36 18.95 26.12 -26.92
N ALA A 37 18.86 26.27 -25.60
CA ALA A 37 18.90 25.20 -24.62
C ALA A 37 17.92 24.07 -24.98
N GLY A 38 18.29 22.84 -24.58
CA GLY A 38 17.39 21.69 -24.58
C GLY A 38 16.06 22.02 -23.88
N ALA A 39 14.98 21.40 -24.35
CA ALA A 39 13.63 21.66 -23.85
C ALA A 39 13.59 21.64 -22.31
N PRO A 40 13.13 22.74 -21.66
CA PRO A 40 13.22 22.91 -20.22
C PRO A 40 12.23 22.01 -19.47
N ASP A 41 12.71 21.37 -18.40
CA ASP A 41 11.89 20.92 -17.26
C ASP A 41 10.91 22.05 -16.92
N GLU A 42 9.61 21.87 -17.17
CA GLU A 42 8.62 22.95 -17.16
C GLU A 42 8.71 23.82 -15.89
N GLY A 43 9.24 25.04 -16.05
CA GLY A 43 9.29 26.09 -15.03
C GLY A 43 10.43 26.04 -14.01
N TRP A 44 11.29 25.00 -14.01
CA TRP A 44 12.42 24.93 -13.07
C TRP A 44 13.59 25.81 -13.48
N VAL A 45 14.02 26.65 -12.53
CA VAL A 45 15.22 27.48 -12.62
C VAL A 45 16.30 26.84 -11.75
N SER A 46 17.36 26.33 -12.36
CA SER A 46 18.55 25.93 -11.61
C SER A 46 19.20 27.17 -11.00
N LEU A 47 19.32 27.21 -9.68
CA LEU A 47 19.98 28.29 -8.95
C LEU A 47 21.48 28.00 -8.81
N PHE A 48 21.90 26.75 -9.00
CA PHE A 48 23.30 26.35 -9.04
C PHE A 48 23.61 25.65 -10.36
N ASP A 49 24.66 26.07 -11.04
CA ASP A 49 25.06 25.57 -12.37
C ASP A 49 25.95 24.31 -12.29
N GLY A 50 26.39 23.92 -11.09
CA GLY A 50 27.31 22.81 -10.86
C GLY A 50 28.79 23.22 -10.89
N ASP A 51 29.12 24.37 -11.47
CA ASP A 51 30.50 24.75 -11.79
C ASP A 51 30.97 25.98 -11.01
N SER A 52 30.07 26.88 -10.62
CA SER A 52 30.40 28.18 -10.06
C SER A 52 29.37 28.71 -9.06
N LEU A 53 29.77 29.71 -8.28
CA LEU A 53 28.86 30.49 -7.42
C LEU A 53 28.22 31.66 -8.18
N ALA A 54 28.06 31.56 -9.51
CA ALA A 54 27.38 32.59 -10.29
C ALA A 54 25.94 32.80 -9.77
N GLY A 55 25.57 34.06 -9.50
CA GLY A 55 24.28 34.40 -8.89
C GLY A 55 24.25 34.33 -7.37
N TRP A 56 25.31 33.82 -6.73
CA TRP A 56 25.46 33.73 -5.28
C TRP A 56 26.46 34.77 -4.73
N THR A 57 26.25 35.22 -3.50
CA THR A 57 27.14 36.13 -2.77
C THR A 57 27.30 35.64 -1.33
N GLY A 58 28.53 35.33 -0.92
CA GLY A 58 28.88 34.82 0.41
C GLY A 58 30.39 34.98 0.67
N ASP A 59 30.86 34.64 1.88
CA ASP A 59 32.29 34.71 2.21
C ASP A 59 33.09 33.61 1.47
N PRO A 60 34.05 33.96 0.58
CA PRO A 60 34.84 32.97 -0.16
C PRO A 60 35.79 32.14 0.74
N GLU A 61 36.00 32.54 2.00
CA GLU A 61 36.73 31.72 2.97
C GLU A 61 35.88 30.58 3.56
N LEU A 62 34.54 30.68 3.45
CA LEU A 62 33.60 29.70 3.99
C LEU A 62 32.85 28.92 2.90
N TRP A 63 32.69 29.51 1.72
CA TRP A 63 31.93 28.93 0.61
C TRP A 63 32.79 28.71 -0.62
N ARG A 64 32.72 27.50 -1.19
CA ARG A 64 33.40 27.14 -2.44
C ARG A 64 32.59 26.13 -3.24
N VAL A 65 32.98 25.92 -4.50
CA VAL A 65 32.46 24.84 -5.33
C VAL A 65 33.56 23.80 -5.55
N GLU A 66 33.22 22.53 -5.35
CA GLU A 66 34.11 21.38 -5.57
C GLU A 66 33.25 20.22 -6.09
N ASP A 67 33.68 19.55 -7.15
CA ASP A 67 33.02 18.36 -7.73
C ASP A 67 31.48 18.49 -7.86
N GLY A 68 31.00 19.54 -8.51
CA GLY A 68 29.56 19.70 -8.74
C GLY A 68 28.76 20.10 -7.50
N THR A 69 29.41 20.57 -6.43
CA THR A 69 28.82 20.75 -5.10
C THR A 69 29.19 22.10 -4.49
N ILE A 70 28.22 22.81 -3.92
CA ILE A 70 28.49 23.96 -3.05
C ILE A 70 28.87 23.42 -1.67
N ILE A 71 30.04 23.79 -1.18
CA ILE A 71 30.53 23.42 0.15
C ILE A 71 30.56 24.66 1.03
N GLY A 72 29.90 24.56 2.19
CA GLY A 72 30.10 25.43 3.34
C GLY A 72 30.95 24.73 4.39
N GLU A 73 32.11 25.28 4.74
CA GLU A 73 33.03 24.69 5.72
C GLU A 73 33.93 25.77 6.36
N GLY A 74 34.41 25.54 7.58
CA GLY A 74 35.32 26.46 8.24
C GLY A 74 36.71 26.52 7.58
N PRO A 75 37.49 27.60 7.79
CA PRO A 75 38.85 27.70 7.26
C PRO A 75 39.71 26.52 7.73
N ASP A 76 40.37 25.83 6.78
CA ASP A 76 41.15 24.60 7.02
C ASP A 76 40.37 23.45 7.72
N GLY A 77 39.04 23.41 7.58
CA GLY A 77 38.18 22.45 8.29
C GLY A 77 38.02 22.77 9.79
N GLY A 78 38.37 24.00 10.20
CA GLY A 78 38.29 24.49 11.56
C GLY A 78 36.92 25.02 11.98
N ALA A 79 36.88 25.72 13.10
CA ALA A 79 35.66 26.32 13.65
C ALA A 79 35.11 27.45 12.75
N ILE A 80 33.79 27.61 12.73
CA ILE A 80 33.12 28.68 11.98
C ILE A 80 33.16 29.99 12.81
N PRO A 81 33.80 31.07 12.31
CA PRO A 81 34.08 32.26 13.12
C PRO A 81 32.85 33.13 13.41
N ARG A 82 31.85 33.11 12.52
CA ARG A 82 30.59 33.86 12.60
C ARG A 82 29.55 33.18 11.71
N ASN A 83 28.27 33.48 11.94
CA ASN A 83 27.22 33.06 11.02
C ASN A 83 27.48 33.71 9.66
N ASP A 84 27.39 32.92 8.60
CA ASP A 84 27.49 33.41 7.23
C ASP A 84 26.42 32.75 6.37
N TYR A 85 26.06 33.41 5.28
CA TYR A 85 24.99 32.99 4.40
C TYR A 85 25.41 33.20 2.96
N LEU A 86 25.26 32.16 2.15
CA LEU A 86 25.43 32.24 0.71
C LEU A 86 24.09 32.65 0.09
N TRP A 87 23.95 33.93 -0.28
CA TRP A 87 22.70 34.52 -0.77
C TRP A 87 22.58 34.44 -2.28
N HIS A 88 21.43 33.97 -2.78
CA HIS A 88 21.12 34.05 -4.20
C HIS A 88 20.47 35.41 -4.55
N ALA A 89 20.80 35.96 -5.71
CA ALA A 89 20.33 37.28 -6.13
C ALA A 89 18.81 37.35 -6.42
N THR A 90 18.18 36.21 -6.72
CA THR A 90 16.78 36.13 -7.15
C THR A 90 15.81 36.13 -5.97
N LYS A 91 14.69 36.86 -6.10
CA LYS A 91 13.59 36.86 -5.14
C LYS A 91 12.44 35.99 -5.64
N TRP A 92 11.78 35.31 -4.72
CA TRP A 92 10.68 34.40 -4.98
C TRP A 92 9.51 34.69 -4.06
N ASP A 93 8.30 34.62 -4.61
CA ASP A 93 7.04 34.76 -3.90
C ASP A 93 6.44 33.39 -3.55
N ASP A 94 5.60 32.85 -4.42
CA ASP A 94 5.02 31.52 -4.33
C ASP A 94 5.89 30.56 -5.14
N PHE A 95 6.48 29.58 -4.47
CA PHE A 95 7.49 28.73 -5.07
C PHE A 95 7.48 27.30 -4.54
N VAL A 96 8.13 26.44 -5.32
CA VAL A 96 8.70 25.19 -4.86
C VAL A 96 10.21 25.32 -4.98
N LEU A 97 10.92 25.13 -3.87
CA LEU A 97 12.38 25.09 -3.81
C LEU A 97 12.79 23.66 -3.47
N GLU A 98 13.72 23.11 -4.23
CA GLU A 98 14.38 21.84 -3.94
C GLU A 98 15.90 22.09 -3.82
N ALA A 99 16.48 21.52 -2.77
CA ALA A 99 17.93 21.47 -2.59
C ALA A 99 18.30 20.11 -2.03
N THR A 100 19.30 19.47 -2.63
CA THR A 100 19.87 18.24 -2.10
C THR A 100 21.05 18.61 -1.20
N PHE A 101 21.13 18.05 0.00
CA PHE A 101 22.12 18.44 0.98
C PHE A 101 22.70 17.24 1.74
N ARG A 102 23.90 17.42 2.28
CA ARG A 102 24.51 16.53 3.28
C ARG A 102 25.21 17.37 4.32
N ILE A 103 25.02 17.05 5.60
CA ILE A 103 25.60 17.80 6.72
C ILE A 103 26.46 16.90 7.61
N GLN A 104 27.60 17.44 8.07
CA GLN A 104 28.50 16.81 9.04
C GLN A 104 28.82 17.83 10.13
N GLY A 105 28.31 17.61 11.34
CA GLY A 105 28.46 18.53 12.46
C GLY A 105 27.67 19.84 12.30
N GLY A 106 27.52 20.58 13.40
CA GLY A 106 26.98 21.95 13.39
C GLY A 106 25.50 22.11 13.00
N ASN A 107 25.14 23.36 12.71
CA ASN A 107 23.79 23.83 12.36
C ASN A 107 23.85 24.66 11.06
N SER A 108 22.83 24.52 10.24
CA SER A 108 22.68 25.11 8.93
C SER A 108 21.18 25.31 8.66
N GLY A 109 20.84 25.69 7.44
CA GLY A 109 19.45 25.85 7.02
C GLY A 109 19.35 26.58 5.70
N ILE A 110 18.14 26.61 5.17
CA ILE A 110 17.79 27.41 4.01
C ILE A 110 16.94 28.58 4.48
N GLN A 111 17.46 29.78 4.33
CA GLN A 111 16.71 31.03 4.41
C GLN A 111 15.82 31.15 3.17
N TYR A 112 14.53 31.45 3.34
CA TYR A 112 13.59 31.65 2.25
C TYR A 112 12.59 32.75 2.59
N ARG A 113 12.16 33.49 1.56
CA ARG A 113 11.45 34.76 1.73
C ARG A 113 12.20 35.70 2.72
N SER A 114 13.52 35.62 2.74
CA SER A 114 14.38 36.35 3.68
C SER A 114 15.14 37.49 3.02
N ARG A 115 15.76 38.36 3.82
CA ARG A 115 16.62 39.46 3.35
C ARG A 115 17.86 39.64 4.23
N VAL A 116 18.89 40.21 3.65
CA VAL A 116 20.16 40.56 4.32
C VAL A 116 19.99 41.80 5.19
N ALA A 117 20.38 41.72 6.46
CA ALA A 117 20.45 42.86 7.38
C ALA A 117 21.75 43.68 7.18
N PRO A 118 21.82 44.94 7.64
CA PRO A 118 23.02 45.78 7.49
C PRO A 118 24.30 45.20 8.09
N ASP A 119 24.18 44.30 9.06
CA ASP A 119 25.28 43.61 9.73
C ASP A 119 25.54 42.20 9.17
N GLY A 120 24.92 41.84 8.04
CA GLY A 120 25.14 40.57 7.33
C GLY A 120 24.26 39.41 7.79
N GLU A 121 23.53 39.55 8.89
CA GLU A 121 22.60 38.53 9.39
C GLU A 121 21.32 38.43 8.54
N ALA A 122 20.61 37.30 8.66
CA ALA A 122 19.33 37.09 7.98
C ALA A 122 18.15 37.72 8.75
N ILE A 123 17.14 38.19 8.01
CA ILE A 123 15.81 38.54 8.51
C ILE A 123 14.78 37.77 7.68
N GLY A 124 14.01 36.88 8.31
CA GLY A 124 12.97 36.08 7.63
C GLY A 124 12.98 34.59 8.02
N TYR A 125 12.28 33.78 7.23
CA TYR A 125 12.07 32.36 7.53
C TYR A 125 13.27 31.50 7.16
N GLN A 126 13.55 30.53 8.01
CA GLN A 126 14.57 29.52 7.83
C GLN A 126 13.95 28.13 8.03
N ALA A 127 14.24 27.23 7.09
CA ALA A 127 14.08 25.79 7.30
C ALA A 127 15.39 25.28 7.88
N ASP A 128 15.39 24.94 9.17
CA ASP A 128 16.60 24.58 9.89
C ASP A 128 17.10 23.18 9.50
N LEU A 129 18.42 23.00 9.58
CA LEU A 129 19.14 21.76 9.40
C LEU A 129 20.24 21.66 10.47
N ASP A 130 20.46 20.50 11.04
CA ASP A 130 21.53 20.29 12.01
C ASP A 130 21.93 18.82 12.10
N ALA A 131 23.21 18.57 12.31
CA ALA A 131 23.72 17.20 12.38
C ALA A 131 23.28 16.45 13.67
N ALA A 132 22.76 17.17 14.67
CA ALA A 132 22.31 16.60 15.95
C ALA A 132 20.80 16.33 15.98
N HIS A 133 20.08 16.56 14.87
CA HIS A 133 18.63 16.36 14.71
C HIS A 133 17.78 17.18 15.69
N GLN A 134 18.33 18.21 16.31
CA GLN A 134 17.62 19.03 17.30
C GLN A 134 16.62 19.99 16.66
N TYR A 135 16.97 20.53 15.50
CA TYR A 135 16.28 21.67 14.86
C TYR A 135 15.83 21.35 13.44
N THR A 136 16.42 20.33 12.84
CA THR A 136 16.20 20.01 11.45
C THR A 136 14.71 19.87 11.12
N GLY A 137 14.28 20.49 10.03
CA GLY A 137 12.91 20.44 9.52
C GLY A 137 11.91 21.32 10.24
N MET A 138 12.33 22.13 11.22
CA MET A 138 11.48 23.11 11.89
C MET A 138 11.52 24.48 11.19
N LEU A 139 10.55 25.34 11.50
CA LEU A 139 10.59 26.76 11.15
C LEU A 139 11.31 27.56 12.24
N TYR A 140 12.41 28.20 11.86
CA TYR A 140 13.03 29.29 12.60
C TYR A 140 12.80 30.62 11.86
N GLU A 141 12.54 31.71 12.58
CA GLU A 141 12.41 33.04 12.00
C GLU A 141 13.48 33.98 12.55
N SER A 142 14.48 34.27 11.72
CA SER A 142 15.62 35.11 12.07
C SER A 142 15.19 36.55 12.30
N ARG A 143 15.54 37.09 13.47
CA ARG A 143 15.12 38.42 13.98
C ARG A 143 13.60 38.63 14.06
N GLY A 144 12.85 37.53 14.09
CA GLY A 144 11.42 37.50 14.35
C GLY A 144 11.11 36.62 15.56
N ARG A 145 10.21 35.66 15.37
CA ARG A 145 9.61 34.80 16.42
C ARG A 145 10.55 33.70 16.94
N GLY A 146 11.77 33.55 16.41
CA GLY A 146 12.69 32.49 16.82
C GLY A 146 12.21 31.12 16.36
N ILE A 147 12.18 30.10 17.23
CA ILE A 147 11.61 28.77 16.91
C ILE A 147 10.08 28.88 16.81
N ALA A 148 9.64 29.29 15.62
CA ALA A 148 8.27 29.66 15.35
C ALA A 148 7.36 28.44 15.22
N VAL A 149 7.75 27.41 14.46
CA VAL A 149 6.97 26.16 14.35
C VAL A 149 7.91 24.95 14.49
N PRO A 150 7.78 24.14 15.56
CA PRO A 150 8.65 23.00 15.79
C PRO A 150 8.44 21.91 14.73
N ARG A 151 9.45 21.05 14.56
CA ARG A 151 9.31 19.82 13.78
C ARG A 151 8.13 19.00 14.29
N GLY A 152 7.40 18.37 13.38
CA GLY A 152 6.24 17.53 13.70
C GLY A 152 4.95 18.32 13.93
N VAL A 153 4.99 19.65 13.85
CA VAL A 153 3.85 20.52 14.14
C VAL A 153 3.31 21.12 12.87
N MET A 154 1.97 21.15 12.79
CA MET A 154 1.23 22.01 11.88
C MET A 154 0.58 23.12 12.69
N ALA A 155 0.74 24.39 12.30
CA ALA A 155 0.18 25.48 13.10
C ALA A 155 -0.24 26.71 12.29
N ALA A 156 -1.28 27.41 12.76
CA ALA A 156 -1.51 28.80 12.43
C ALA A 156 -0.61 29.64 13.35
N LEU A 157 0.32 30.36 12.75
CA LEU A 157 1.33 31.14 13.44
C LEU A 157 0.86 32.60 13.49
N ALA A 158 0.72 33.18 14.68
CA ALA A 158 0.33 34.58 14.86
C ALA A 158 1.57 35.50 14.93
N GLY A 159 1.34 36.81 14.80
CA GLY A 159 2.42 37.82 14.83
C GLY A 159 3.16 37.94 16.16
N ASP A 160 2.53 37.54 17.27
CA ASP A 160 3.18 37.50 18.60
C ASP A 160 4.02 36.23 18.83
N GLY A 161 4.08 35.32 17.84
CA GLY A 161 4.74 34.03 17.95
C GLY A 161 3.91 32.93 18.61
N SER A 162 2.67 33.22 19.01
CA SER A 162 1.75 32.18 19.44
C SER A 162 1.36 31.27 18.27
N ARG A 163 1.17 29.99 18.60
CA ARG A 163 0.81 28.94 17.64
C ARG A 163 -0.54 28.38 18.02
N GLN A 164 -1.46 28.34 17.08
CA GLN A 164 -2.66 27.50 17.18
C GLN A 164 -2.39 26.22 16.41
N PRO A 165 -2.41 25.03 17.06
CA PRO A 165 -2.21 23.76 16.38
C PRO A 165 -3.28 23.55 15.29
N ILE A 166 -2.83 23.24 14.06
CA ILE A 166 -3.69 22.79 12.96
C ILE A 166 -3.70 21.25 12.89
N GLY A 167 -2.61 20.61 13.33
CA GLY A 167 -2.43 19.16 13.25
C GLY A 167 -1.02 18.75 13.63
N SER A 168 -0.71 17.46 13.44
CA SER A 168 0.61 16.91 13.69
C SER A 168 1.12 16.10 12.50
N LEU A 169 2.44 16.09 12.32
CA LEU A 169 3.14 15.36 11.27
C LEU A 169 3.86 14.16 11.92
N PRO A 170 3.18 13.00 12.06
CA PRO A 170 3.67 11.89 12.88
C PRO A 170 4.94 11.23 12.36
N ASP A 171 5.28 11.45 11.08
CA ASP A 171 6.49 10.90 10.44
C ASP A 171 7.65 11.90 10.38
N ALA A 172 7.48 13.13 10.87
CA ALA A 172 8.49 14.18 10.82
C ALA A 172 9.78 13.79 11.56
N GLU A 173 9.64 13.18 12.74
CA GLU A 173 10.79 12.76 13.55
C GLU A 173 11.61 11.66 12.85
N LYS A 174 10.93 10.73 12.17
CA LYS A 174 11.59 9.66 11.42
C LYS A 174 12.35 10.18 10.20
N ALA A 175 11.81 11.19 9.51
CA ALA A 175 12.43 11.77 8.33
C ALA A 175 13.79 12.39 8.69
N VAL A 176 13.87 13.06 9.85
CA VAL A 176 15.07 13.78 10.28
C VAL A 176 16.18 12.88 10.82
N GLN A 177 15.83 11.76 11.48
CA GLN A 177 16.82 10.81 12.02
C GLN A 177 17.79 10.26 10.98
N ARG A 178 17.46 10.38 9.68
CA ARG A 178 18.26 9.85 8.57
C ARG A 178 19.38 10.79 8.12
N ILE A 179 19.33 12.07 8.49
CA ILE A 179 20.13 13.15 7.88
C ILE A 179 21.63 13.12 8.23
N SER A 180 22.02 12.40 9.28
CA SER A 180 23.42 12.34 9.75
C SER A 180 24.13 11.04 9.38
N ASP A 181 23.67 10.34 8.35
CA ASP A 181 24.22 9.05 7.90
C ASP A 181 25.34 9.20 6.84
N GLY A 182 25.69 10.44 6.46
CA GLY A 182 26.69 10.73 5.43
C GLY A 182 26.18 10.61 4.00
N LYS A 183 24.86 10.47 3.78
CA LYS A 183 24.20 10.45 2.47
C LYS A 183 23.61 11.82 2.11
N TRP A 184 23.16 11.90 0.86
CA TRP A 184 22.43 13.03 0.33
C TRP A 184 20.95 12.92 0.68
N HIS A 185 20.37 14.03 1.14
CA HIS A 185 18.96 14.18 1.47
C HIS A 185 18.37 15.34 0.70
N GLN A 186 17.09 15.28 0.37
CA GLN A 186 16.38 16.39 -0.27
C GLN A 186 15.64 17.21 0.77
N MET A 187 15.93 18.51 0.83
CA MET A 187 15.06 19.51 1.44
C MET A 187 14.16 20.09 0.35
N ARG A 188 12.85 20.04 0.56
CA ARG A 188 11.87 20.69 -0.30
C ARG A 188 11.03 21.69 0.51
N ILE A 189 10.95 22.92 0.02
CA ILE A 189 10.16 24.00 0.63
C ILE A 189 9.09 24.42 -0.36
N ILE A 190 7.84 24.37 0.08
CA ILE A 190 6.68 24.78 -0.72
C ILE A 190 6.04 25.97 -0.03
N ALA A 191 5.88 27.07 -0.75
CA ALA A 191 5.29 28.29 -0.25
C ALA A 191 4.21 28.79 -1.21
N HIS A 192 3.01 29.04 -0.69
CA HIS A 192 1.89 29.58 -1.44
C HIS A 192 1.08 30.53 -0.56
N GLY A 193 0.95 31.80 -0.98
CA GLY A 193 0.35 32.84 -0.15
C GLY A 193 1.09 32.96 1.18
N ASN A 194 0.39 32.84 2.29
CA ASN A 194 0.94 32.82 3.65
C ASN A 194 1.08 31.41 4.24
N SER A 195 0.98 30.36 3.42
CA SER A 195 1.10 28.97 3.83
C SER A 195 2.42 28.38 3.34
N MET A 196 3.08 27.59 4.19
CA MET A 196 4.40 27.03 3.96
C MET A 196 4.50 25.60 4.46
N ARG A 197 5.33 24.81 3.78
CA ARG A 197 5.67 23.43 4.13
C ARG A 197 7.15 23.17 3.95
N HIS A 198 7.74 22.47 4.90
CA HIS A 198 9.06 21.87 4.78
C HIS A 198 8.91 20.36 4.64
N GLU A 199 9.64 19.78 3.71
CA GLU A 199 9.75 18.34 3.51
C GLU A 199 11.21 17.90 3.54
N ILE A 200 11.46 16.75 4.16
CA ILE A 200 12.72 16.02 4.07
C ILE A 200 12.43 14.71 3.34
N ASP A 201 13.12 14.46 2.23
CA ASP A 201 12.98 13.23 1.43
C ASP A 201 11.51 12.92 1.08
N GLY A 202 10.74 13.97 0.75
CA GLY A 202 9.32 13.88 0.42
C GLY A 202 8.36 13.70 1.61
N VAL A 203 8.87 13.70 2.85
CA VAL A 203 8.06 13.63 4.08
C VAL A 203 7.88 15.04 4.65
N PRO A 204 6.64 15.52 4.83
CA PRO A 204 6.37 16.76 5.54
C PRO A 204 6.90 16.73 6.98
N VAL A 205 7.74 17.70 7.34
CA VAL A 205 8.37 17.81 8.67
C VAL A 205 7.90 19.03 9.46
N CYS A 206 7.40 20.05 8.79
CA CYS A 206 6.79 21.25 9.37
C CYS A 206 5.83 21.85 8.34
N ALA A 207 4.66 22.33 8.79
CA ALA A 207 3.75 23.09 7.94
C ALA A 207 3.08 24.20 8.74
N PHE A 208 2.88 25.36 8.15
CA PHE A 208 2.25 26.46 8.88
C PHE A 208 1.60 27.50 7.97
N THR A 209 0.56 28.14 8.49
CA THR A 209 -0.03 29.33 7.89
C THR A 209 0.30 30.52 8.77
N ASP A 210 1.00 31.52 8.23
CA ASP A 210 1.31 32.75 8.94
C ASP A 210 0.12 33.72 8.88
N THR A 211 -0.53 33.90 10.02
CA THR A 211 -1.72 34.75 10.18
C THR A 211 -1.39 36.19 10.54
N ASP A 212 -0.10 36.53 10.66
CA ASP A 212 0.32 37.93 10.82
C ASP A 212 -0.10 38.74 9.58
N ALA A 213 -0.62 39.95 9.80
CA ALA A 213 -0.95 40.88 8.73
C ALA A 213 0.29 41.30 7.93
N ASP A 214 1.47 41.24 8.56
CA ASP A 214 2.76 41.56 7.96
C ASP A 214 3.54 40.30 7.52
N ALA A 215 2.87 39.15 7.36
CA ALA A 215 3.50 37.90 6.92
C ALA A 215 4.30 38.07 5.62
N VAL A 216 5.53 37.53 5.60
CA VAL A 216 6.45 37.76 4.48
C VAL A 216 6.09 36.83 3.33
N THR A 217 5.75 37.41 2.18
CA THR A 217 5.35 36.67 0.97
C THR A 217 6.37 36.73 -0.16
N LEU A 218 7.42 37.56 -0.05
CA LEU A 218 8.45 37.72 -1.09
C LEU A 218 9.84 37.91 -0.45
N GLY A 219 10.84 37.18 -0.93
CA GLY A 219 12.23 37.41 -0.51
C GLY A 219 13.24 36.50 -1.19
N GLN A 220 14.50 36.54 -0.71
CA GLN A 220 15.62 35.81 -1.29
C GLN A 220 15.79 34.42 -0.64
N PHE A 221 16.50 33.55 -1.34
CA PHE A 221 17.06 32.32 -0.78
C PHE A 221 18.48 32.53 -0.27
N GLY A 222 18.83 31.91 0.85
CA GLY A 222 20.18 31.90 1.38
C GLY A 222 20.53 30.56 2.03
N LEU A 223 21.73 30.04 1.81
CA LEU A 223 22.22 28.83 2.46
C LEU A 223 23.08 29.22 3.67
N GLN A 224 22.78 28.70 4.86
CA GLN A 224 23.45 29.11 6.09
C GLN A 224 24.65 28.21 6.45
N ILE A 225 25.70 28.80 7.02
CA ILE A 225 26.65 28.11 7.89
C ILE A 225 26.71 28.82 9.25
N HIS A 226 26.43 28.09 10.33
CA HIS A 226 26.32 28.66 11.67
C HIS A 226 27.68 28.72 12.38
N ALA A 227 27.92 29.79 13.16
CA ALA A 227 29.10 29.95 14.01
C ALA A 227 29.22 28.80 15.02
N GLY A 228 30.42 28.26 15.22
CA GLY A 228 30.62 27.21 16.22
C GLY A 228 31.69 26.19 15.87
N ALA A 229 31.52 24.99 16.41
CA ALA A 229 32.41 23.85 16.18
C ALA A 229 32.58 23.55 14.68
N PRO A 230 33.68 22.88 14.29
CA PRO A 230 33.87 22.46 12.90
C PRO A 230 32.65 21.76 12.33
N MET A 231 32.21 22.22 11.17
CA MET A 231 31.10 21.63 10.44
C MET A 231 31.33 21.75 8.94
N ARG A 232 30.65 20.86 8.21
CA ARG A 232 30.63 20.84 6.75
C ARG A 232 29.20 20.62 6.29
N ILE A 233 28.70 21.52 5.45
CA ILE A 233 27.42 21.39 4.75
C ILE A 233 27.67 21.41 3.25
N GLU A 234 27.06 20.48 2.54
CA GLU A 234 27.23 20.29 1.10
C GLU A 234 25.87 20.40 0.43
N TRP A 235 25.80 21.08 -0.72
CA TRP A 235 24.57 21.29 -1.47
C TRP A 235 24.73 20.96 -2.96
N GLN A 236 23.75 20.27 -3.50
CA GLN A 236 23.61 19.94 -4.93
C GLN A 236 22.17 20.20 -5.39
N SER A 237 21.99 20.29 -6.71
CA SER A 237 20.66 20.36 -7.34
C SER A 237 19.75 21.44 -6.71
N VAL A 238 20.30 22.63 -6.47
CA VAL A 238 19.54 23.75 -5.90
C VAL A 238 18.74 24.39 -7.02
N ARG A 239 17.42 24.18 -7.02
CA ARG A 239 16.51 24.65 -8.08
C ARG A 239 15.19 25.12 -7.50
N ALA A 240 14.56 26.09 -8.16
CA ALA A 240 13.26 26.58 -7.76
C ALA A 240 12.36 26.81 -8.97
N ARG A 241 11.05 26.75 -8.75
CA ARG A 241 10.04 27.16 -9.73
C ARG A 241 8.88 27.85 -9.04
N SER A 242 8.10 28.59 -9.82
CA SER A 242 6.84 29.15 -9.31
C SER A 242 5.93 28.00 -8.86
N TRP A 243 5.26 28.22 -7.73
CA TRP A 243 4.25 27.29 -7.24
C TRP A 243 3.15 27.14 -8.32
N GLN A 244 2.72 25.91 -8.52
CA GLN A 244 1.64 25.57 -9.43
C GLN A 244 0.52 24.91 -8.65
N PRO A 245 -0.74 24.98 -9.10
CA PRO A 245 -1.86 24.30 -8.43
C PRO A 245 -1.65 22.80 -8.17
N ILE A 246 -0.79 22.12 -8.95
CA ILE A 246 -0.41 20.71 -8.78
C ILE A 246 0.46 20.45 -7.53
N ASP A 247 1.10 21.47 -6.98
CA ASP A 247 1.93 21.38 -5.76
C ASP A 247 1.12 21.32 -4.47
N GLY A 248 -0.18 21.64 -4.57
CA GLY A 248 -1.09 21.54 -3.46
C GLY A 248 -0.97 22.69 -2.46
N ASP A 249 -1.89 22.72 -1.50
CA ASP A 249 -1.82 23.65 -0.39
C ASP A 249 -0.74 23.18 0.60
N PRO A 250 0.23 24.04 0.96
CA PRO A 250 1.33 23.64 1.84
C PRO A 250 0.87 23.07 3.19
N VAL A 251 -0.25 23.55 3.73
CA VAL A 251 -0.73 23.17 5.07
C VAL A 251 -1.89 22.19 5.00
N ARG A 252 -2.89 22.46 4.15
CA ARG A 252 -4.11 21.65 4.10
C ARG A 252 -3.84 20.24 3.56
N ASP A 253 -2.91 20.10 2.63
CA ASP A 253 -2.56 18.79 2.07
C ASP A 253 -1.65 17.96 3.01
N CYS A 254 -1.20 18.54 4.13
CA CYS A 254 -0.56 17.80 5.22
C CYS A 254 -1.56 17.21 6.22
N ALA A 255 -2.82 17.60 6.17
CA ALA A 255 -3.80 17.29 7.21
C ALA A 255 -4.20 15.81 7.15
N ARG A 256 -3.54 14.98 7.96
CA ARG A 256 -4.30 14.02 8.75
C ARG A 256 -5.08 14.85 9.76
N VAL A 257 -6.39 14.95 9.61
CA VAL A 257 -7.25 15.53 10.65
C VAL A 257 -7.12 14.63 11.89
N SER A 258 -6.22 14.99 12.80
CA SER A 258 -6.32 14.59 14.19
C SER A 258 -7.18 15.63 14.89
N ASP A 259 -8.42 15.26 15.22
CA ASP A 259 -9.22 15.96 16.23
C ASP A 259 -8.51 15.85 17.58
N THR A 260 -7.47 16.65 17.77
CA THR A 260 -6.87 16.90 19.08
C THR A 260 -6.45 18.36 19.16
N GLY A 261 -7.43 19.21 19.44
CA GLY A 261 -7.20 20.34 20.35
C GLY A 261 -7.37 21.74 19.78
N ALA A 262 -8.62 22.23 19.76
CA ALA A 262 -8.92 23.63 20.09
C ALA A 262 -10.42 23.81 20.41
N ALA A 263 -10.87 23.26 21.54
CA ALA A 263 -12.01 23.82 22.25
C ALA A 263 -11.66 23.77 23.73
N GLY A 264 -11.76 24.91 24.41
CA GLY A 264 -11.63 24.95 25.86
C GLY A 264 -12.50 23.86 26.47
N THR A 265 -11.97 23.13 27.45
CA THR A 265 -12.66 22.04 28.12
C THR A 265 -14.00 22.53 28.65
N ARG A 266 -15.05 22.35 27.86
CA ARG A 266 -16.41 22.17 28.33
C ARG A 266 -16.53 20.66 28.48
N GLU A 267 -16.85 20.20 29.69
CA GLU A 267 -17.20 18.80 29.93
C GLU A 267 -18.18 18.36 28.85
N VAL A 268 -17.77 17.38 28.03
CA VAL A 268 -18.70 16.66 27.16
C VAL A 268 -19.67 15.95 28.10
N ALA A 269 -20.96 16.23 27.95
CA ALA A 269 -21.96 15.75 28.88
C ALA A 269 -22.38 14.34 28.47
N SER A 270 -21.99 13.32 29.24
CA SER A 270 -22.43 11.95 28.99
C SER A 270 -23.91 11.75 29.37
N PRO A 271 -24.70 10.98 28.60
CA PRO A 271 -26.08 10.68 28.95
C PRO A 271 -26.19 9.95 30.28
N ARG A 272 -27.18 10.35 31.08
CA ARG A 272 -27.38 9.86 32.44
C ARG A 272 -28.75 9.24 32.56
N TRP A 273 -28.86 8.23 33.42
CA TRP A 273 -30.16 7.68 33.79
C TRP A 273 -30.90 8.68 34.69
N ILE A 274 -32.11 9.05 34.31
CA ILE A 274 -32.96 9.97 35.08
C ILE A 274 -34.31 9.35 35.43
N TRP A 275 -34.74 9.53 36.69
CA TRP A 275 -36.02 9.06 37.25
C TRP A 275 -36.80 10.17 37.93
N ALA A 276 -38.11 9.98 38.12
CA ALA A 276 -38.88 10.78 39.07
C ALA A 276 -38.54 10.40 40.53
N GLN A 277 -38.30 11.38 41.41
CA GLN A 277 -38.02 11.12 42.83
C GLN A 277 -39.32 10.97 43.66
N GLY A 278 -39.55 9.83 44.33
CA GLY A 278 -40.71 9.60 45.21
C GLY A 278 -41.11 8.13 45.38
N ALA A 279 -42.19 7.85 46.12
CA ALA A 279 -42.78 6.50 46.19
C ALA A 279 -43.38 6.14 44.81
N THR A 280 -42.87 5.10 44.18
CA THR A 280 -43.23 4.70 42.81
C THR A 280 -44.36 3.67 42.84
N PRO A 281 -45.56 3.99 42.32
CA PRO A 281 -46.60 3.00 42.08
C PRO A 281 -46.10 1.92 41.10
N ALA A 282 -46.74 0.75 41.10
CA ALA A 282 -46.65 -0.13 39.93
C ALA A 282 -47.19 0.64 38.70
N ASP A 283 -46.54 0.46 37.55
CA ASP A 283 -46.93 1.05 36.26
C ASP A 283 -46.75 2.59 36.18
N GLN A 284 -45.57 3.09 36.59
CA GLN A 284 -45.32 4.52 36.60
C GLN A 284 -45.21 5.10 35.17
N LYS A 285 -46.05 6.10 34.86
CA LYS A 285 -45.88 7.01 33.72
C LYS A 285 -45.23 8.33 34.18
N ILE A 286 -44.20 8.77 33.46
CA ILE A 286 -43.57 10.08 33.64
C ILE A 286 -43.58 10.84 32.32
N GLU A 287 -43.75 12.16 32.39
CA GLU A 287 -43.66 13.05 31.25
C GLU A 287 -42.59 14.10 31.53
N LEU A 288 -41.55 14.10 30.72
CA LEU A 288 -40.37 14.94 30.86
C LEU A 288 -40.26 15.92 29.70
N ILE A 289 -39.72 17.11 29.97
CA ILE A 289 -39.58 18.17 28.99
C ILE A 289 -38.22 18.85 29.12
N ARG A 290 -37.65 19.18 27.97
CA ARG A 290 -36.39 19.91 27.83
C ARG A 290 -36.51 20.94 26.71
N SER A 291 -36.25 22.21 27.03
CA SER A 291 -36.19 23.28 26.04
C SER A 291 -34.75 23.63 25.73
N PHE A 292 -34.48 23.93 24.46
CA PHE A 292 -33.17 24.31 23.95
C PHE A 292 -33.32 25.28 22.77
N SER A 293 -32.21 25.77 22.23
CA SER A 293 -32.23 26.65 21.07
C SER A 293 -31.09 26.27 20.13
N ILE A 294 -31.36 26.40 18.84
CA ILE A 294 -30.44 26.09 17.75
C ILE A 294 -30.18 27.37 16.96
N ASP A 295 -28.91 27.57 16.60
CA ASP A 295 -28.45 28.80 15.96
C ASP A 295 -28.59 28.75 14.42
N GLU A 296 -28.40 27.59 13.79
CA GLU A 296 -28.54 27.36 12.33
C GLU A 296 -29.28 26.06 12.05
N ALA A 297 -29.98 25.98 10.90
CA ALA A 297 -30.73 24.78 10.54
C ALA A 297 -29.80 23.61 10.24
N THR A 298 -29.91 22.51 10.99
CA THR A 298 -28.96 21.37 10.91
C THR A 298 -29.64 20.01 11.02
N GLU A 299 -28.92 18.98 10.55
CA GLU A 299 -29.29 17.59 10.81
C GLU A 299 -28.96 17.22 12.27
N ALA A 300 -29.93 16.63 12.97
CA ALA A 300 -29.78 16.15 14.33
C ALA A 300 -30.11 14.66 14.45
N THR A 301 -29.33 13.90 15.22
CA THR A 301 -29.64 12.52 15.58
C THR A 301 -30.19 12.47 17.00
N LEU A 302 -31.35 11.81 17.19
CA LEU A 302 -31.87 11.46 18.51
C LEU A 302 -31.70 9.96 18.75
N THR A 303 -31.00 9.58 19.82
CA THR A 303 -30.89 8.21 20.32
C THR A 303 -31.38 8.15 21.75
N MET A 304 -32.37 7.30 22.04
CA MET A 304 -32.97 7.20 23.37
C MET A 304 -33.34 5.77 23.76
N SER A 305 -33.35 5.51 25.06
CA SER A 305 -33.91 4.30 25.66
C SER A 305 -34.71 4.66 26.91
N GLY A 306 -35.82 3.94 27.12
CA GLY A 306 -36.63 4.02 28.32
C GLY A 306 -37.09 2.63 28.76
N ASP A 307 -37.45 2.48 30.04
CA ASP A 307 -37.61 1.17 30.69
C ASP A 307 -38.50 0.17 29.97
N ASN A 308 -39.74 0.52 29.62
CA ASN A 308 -40.60 -0.39 28.84
C ASN A 308 -41.24 0.30 27.68
N HIS A 309 -41.64 1.56 27.82
CA HIS A 309 -42.22 2.31 26.72
C HIS A 309 -41.77 3.76 26.80
N PHE A 310 -41.32 4.34 25.69
CA PHE A 310 -41.18 5.77 25.57
C PHE A 310 -41.66 6.29 24.22
N VAL A 311 -42.13 7.54 24.22
CA VAL A 311 -42.46 8.30 23.01
C VAL A 311 -41.87 9.70 23.15
N ALA A 312 -41.08 10.10 22.16
CA ALA A 312 -40.44 11.39 22.07
C ALA A 312 -41.14 12.30 21.05
N TYR A 313 -41.37 13.54 21.46
CA TYR A 313 -41.98 14.59 20.66
C TYR A 313 -41.03 15.78 20.59
N LEU A 314 -40.77 16.27 19.38
CA LEU A 314 -40.07 17.51 19.14
C LEU A 314 -41.08 18.53 18.62
N ASP A 315 -41.23 19.64 19.33
CA ASP A 315 -42.21 20.69 19.02
C ASP A 315 -43.62 20.15 18.76
N ASP A 316 -44.07 19.26 19.66
CA ASP A 316 -45.36 18.55 19.64
C ASP A 316 -45.55 17.54 18.50
N GLN A 317 -44.56 17.33 17.64
CA GLN A 317 -44.54 16.26 16.65
C GLN A 317 -43.81 15.03 17.18
N GLU A 318 -44.43 13.86 17.07
CA GLU A 318 -43.77 12.60 17.42
C GLU A 318 -42.62 12.30 16.46
N ILE A 319 -41.43 12.01 16.99
CA ILE A 319 -40.21 11.75 16.20
C ILE A 319 -39.55 10.40 16.51
N LEU A 320 -39.76 9.83 17.70
CA LEU A 320 -39.11 8.59 18.09
C LEU A 320 -39.97 7.85 19.13
N ARG A 321 -39.99 6.51 19.06
CA ARG A 321 -40.62 5.66 20.07
C ARG A 321 -39.78 4.42 20.32
N GLY A 322 -39.92 3.84 21.51
CA GLY A 322 -39.29 2.55 21.84
C GLY A 322 -40.11 1.80 22.88
N ASP A 323 -40.05 0.49 22.83
CA ASP A 323 -40.83 -0.46 23.65
C ASP A 323 -39.94 -1.50 24.38
N ASP A 324 -38.61 -1.34 24.32
CA ASP A 324 -37.64 -2.24 24.92
C ASP A 324 -36.38 -1.46 25.35
N TRP A 325 -36.13 -1.38 26.67
CA TRP A 325 -34.98 -0.66 27.21
C TRP A 325 -33.62 -1.20 26.74
N ALA A 326 -33.56 -2.48 26.33
CA ALA A 326 -32.34 -3.12 25.84
C ALA A 326 -32.03 -2.75 24.38
N LYS A 327 -32.95 -2.07 23.68
CA LYS A 327 -32.82 -1.65 22.29
C LYS A 327 -33.04 -0.13 22.20
N PRO A 328 -31.99 0.69 22.33
CA PRO A 328 -32.15 2.13 22.13
C PRO A 328 -32.73 2.38 20.74
N ALA A 329 -33.78 3.18 20.68
CA ALA A 329 -34.34 3.62 19.41
C ALA A 329 -33.58 4.85 18.92
N ARG A 330 -33.45 4.98 17.60
CA ARG A 330 -32.73 6.08 16.95
C ARG A 330 -33.54 6.66 15.79
N THR A 331 -33.45 7.98 15.61
CA THR A 331 -33.93 8.67 14.40
C THR A 331 -32.97 9.78 14.00
N VAL A 332 -32.95 10.10 12.71
CA VAL A 332 -32.32 11.31 12.15
C VAL A 332 -33.41 12.36 11.90
N ILE A 333 -33.09 13.62 12.17
CA ILE A 333 -33.95 14.79 12.02
C ILE A 333 -33.25 15.70 11.02
N PRO A 334 -33.63 15.69 9.72
CA PRO A 334 -32.82 16.28 8.64
C PRO A 334 -32.80 17.81 8.64
N ASP A 335 -33.86 18.47 9.11
CA ASP A 335 -34.03 19.93 9.03
C ASP A 335 -34.51 20.55 10.35
N LEU A 336 -33.69 20.47 11.40
CA LEU A 336 -34.03 21.09 12.68
C LEU A 336 -33.73 22.61 12.60
N GLY A 337 -34.78 23.41 12.41
CA GLY A 337 -34.66 24.85 12.12
C GLY A 337 -33.92 25.67 13.19
N ALA A 338 -33.48 26.87 12.84
CA ALA A 338 -32.92 27.80 13.83
C ALA A 338 -34.04 28.37 14.73
N GLY A 339 -33.81 28.42 16.04
CA GLY A 339 -34.76 28.94 17.01
C GLY A 339 -34.94 28.08 18.25
N PRO A 340 -35.94 28.40 19.10
CA PRO A 340 -36.23 27.63 20.29
C PRO A 340 -37.00 26.34 19.96
N HIS A 341 -36.55 25.22 20.53
CA HIS A 341 -37.15 23.90 20.39
C HIS A 341 -37.48 23.29 21.75
N THR A 342 -38.44 22.38 21.75
CA THR A 342 -38.84 21.61 22.94
C THR A 342 -38.87 20.12 22.63
N LEU A 343 -38.07 19.35 23.36
CA LEU A 343 -38.11 17.89 23.37
C LEU A 343 -38.93 17.41 24.58
N ARG A 344 -40.07 16.80 24.32
CA ARG A 344 -41.00 16.24 25.31
C ARG A 344 -41.01 14.72 25.20
N ILE A 345 -40.86 14.03 26.33
CA ILE A 345 -40.79 12.56 26.37
C ILE A 345 -41.85 12.04 27.32
N GLU A 346 -42.66 11.09 26.85
CA GLU A 346 -43.53 10.27 27.69
C GLU A 346 -42.83 8.93 27.91
N CYS A 347 -42.58 8.54 29.17
CA CYS A 347 -41.91 7.28 29.50
C CYS A 347 -42.74 6.49 30.52
N THR A 348 -42.93 5.19 30.27
CA THR A 348 -43.71 4.28 31.10
C THR A 348 -42.90 3.01 31.37
N ASN A 349 -43.05 2.46 32.57
CA ASN A 349 -42.49 1.16 32.97
C ASN A 349 -43.65 0.25 33.40
N ASP A 350 -43.65 -1.02 32.99
CA ASP A 350 -44.72 -2.01 33.18
C ASP A 350 -44.62 -2.77 34.53
N GLY A 351 -43.69 -2.38 35.41
CA GLY A 351 -43.48 -3.06 36.70
C GLY A 351 -42.61 -2.31 37.72
N GLY A 352 -42.34 -1.02 37.52
CA GLY A 352 -41.39 -0.27 38.34
C GLY A 352 -41.33 1.24 38.07
N PRO A 353 -40.32 1.94 38.63
CA PRO A 353 -40.09 3.36 38.34
C PRO A 353 -39.65 3.55 36.88
N ALA A 354 -40.16 4.54 36.16
CA ALA A 354 -39.79 4.74 34.75
C ALA A 354 -38.44 5.44 34.57
N GLY A 355 -37.49 4.74 33.95
CA GLY A 355 -36.18 5.16 33.48
C GLY A 355 -36.14 5.76 32.10
N LEU A 356 -35.36 6.83 31.96
CA LEU A 356 -35.03 7.43 30.68
C LEU A 356 -33.52 7.71 30.58
N SER A 357 -32.95 7.40 29.42
CA SER A 357 -31.64 7.89 29.02
C SER A 357 -31.60 8.18 27.52
N GLY A 358 -30.82 9.18 27.10
CA GLY A 358 -30.72 9.52 25.69
C GLY A 358 -29.88 10.75 25.39
N ILE A 359 -29.56 10.91 24.11
CA ILE A 359 -28.78 11.99 23.53
C ILE A 359 -29.44 12.48 22.24
N LEU A 360 -29.61 13.79 22.13
CA LEU A 360 -29.87 14.51 20.88
C LEU A 360 -28.55 15.20 20.49
N ALA A 361 -28.00 14.91 19.32
CA ALA A 361 -26.73 15.48 18.86
C ALA A 361 -26.88 16.07 17.45
N TRP A 362 -26.20 17.19 17.18
CA TRP A 362 -26.15 17.84 15.87
C TRP A 362 -24.79 18.52 15.68
N ALA A 363 -24.43 18.85 14.43
CA ALA A 363 -23.25 19.66 14.15
C ALA A 363 -23.57 21.15 14.31
N GLY A 364 -22.75 21.90 15.05
CA GLY A 364 -22.80 23.36 15.12
C GLY A 364 -22.23 24.01 13.85
N ALA A 365 -22.41 25.34 13.72
CA ALA A 365 -21.96 26.12 12.56
C ALA A 365 -20.43 26.07 12.31
N ASP A 366 -19.65 25.68 13.30
CA ASP A 366 -18.19 25.51 13.25
C ASP A 366 -17.76 24.04 13.10
N GLY A 367 -18.72 23.13 12.85
CA GLY A 367 -18.50 21.69 12.75
C GLY A 367 -18.36 20.96 14.09
N THR A 368 -18.49 21.67 15.22
CA THR A 368 -18.41 21.03 16.54
C THR A 368 -19.72 20.32 16.89
N GLU A 369 -19.64 19.11 17.46
CA GLU A 369 -20.84 18.39 17.91
C GLU A 369 -21.44 19.12 19.12
N VAL A 370 -22.69 19.56 18.97
CA VAL A 370 -23.51 20.08 20.06
C VAL A 370 -24.49 18.99 20.45
N SER A 371 -24.61 18.71 21.74
CA SER A 371 -25.50 17.67 22.23
C SER A 371 -26.31 18.10 23.45
N ILE A 372 -27.49 17.49 23.56
CA ILE A 372 -28.36 17.55 24.72
C ILE A 372 -28.53 16.13 25.21
N VAL A 373 -28.19 15.91 26.47
CA VAL A 373 -28.31 14.61 27.10
C VAL A 373 -29.36 14.58 28.19
N THR A 374 -29.79 13.38 28.57
CA THR A 374 -30.57 13.16 29.80
C THR A 374 -29.71 13.46 31.03
N ASP A 375 -30.08 14.50 31.77
CA ASP A 375 -29.38 14.97 32.97
C ASP A 375 -30.36 15.60 34.00
N ALA A 376 -29.81 16.16 35.09
CA ALA A 376 -30.61 16.79 36.15
C ALA A 376 -31.34 18.08 35.70
N GLN A 377 -31.11 18.57 34.47
CA GLN A 377 -31.73 19.79 33.97
C GLN A 377 -33.06 19.53 33.22
N TRP A 378 -33.47 18.28 33.07
CA TRP A 378 -34.81 17.90 32.62
C TRP A 378 -35.88 18.24 33.67
N ARG A 379 -37.12 18.46 33.24
CA ARG A 379 -38.24 18.84 34.12
C ARG A 379 -39.46 17.97 33.87
N HIS A 380 -40.33 17.83 34.86
CA HIS A 380 -41.66 17.28 34.64
C HIS A 380 -42.53 18.25 33.83
N LEU A 381 -43.34 17.72 32.91
CA LEU A 381 -44.25 18.51 32.08
C LEU A 381 -45.32 19.25 32.91
N ASP A 382 -45.72 18.69 34.06
CA ASP A 382 -46.74 19.26 34.97
C ASP A 382 -46.28 20.54 35.71
N GLY A 383 -44.99 20.90 35.61
CA GLY A 383 -44.44 22.16 36.13
C GLY A 383 -44.29 22.23 37.66
N ASP A 384 -44.50 21.14 38.41
CA ASP A 384 -44.37 21.14 39.88
C ASP A 384 -42.88 21.14 40.31
N SER A 385 -42.37 22.33 40.66
CA SER A 385 -40.98 22.53 41.12
C SER A 385 -40.58 21.74 42.39
N LYS A 386 -41.52 21.04 43.04
CA LYS A 386 -41.25 20.17 44.19
C LYS A 386 -40.89 18.73 43.82
N ARG A 387 -41.21 18.25 42.61
CA ARG A 387 -40.83 16.93 42.11
C ARG A 387 -39.47 17.02 41.42
N ARG A 388 -38.42 16.55 42.09
CA ARG A 388 -37.06 16.59 41.55
C ARG A 388 -36.79 15.36 40.68
N ILE A 389 -36.02 15.55 39.62
CA ILE A 389 -35.44 14.46 38.83
C ILE A 389 -34.26 13.88 39.60
N ALA A 390 -34.27 12.57 39.79
CA ALA A 390 -33.19 11.83 40.40
C ALA A 390 -32.24 11.36 39.30
N ASP A 391 -31.03 11.92 39.29
CA ASP A 391 -29.89 11.48 38.50
C ASP A 391 -29.29 10.20 39.11
N LYS A 392 -29.17 9.15 38.30
CA LYS A 392 -28.69 7.82 38.71
C LYS A 392 -27.29 7.49 38.19
N GLY A 393 -26.60 8.47 37.62
CA GLY A 393 -25.26 8.32 37.07
C GLY A 393 -25.26 8.15 35.55
N PRO A 394 -24.06 8.19 34.93
CA PRO A 394 -23.89 8.05 33.49
C PRO A 394 -24.33 6.67 33.00
N VAL A 395 -24.70 6.56 31.73
CA VAL A 395 -24.82 5.28 31.03
C VAL A 395 -23.43 4.67 30.97
N SER A 396 -23.19 3.68 31.83
CA SER A 396 -21.94 2.91 31.86
C SER A 396 -22.23 1.56 32.50
N ALA A 397 -21.39 0.57 32.19
CA ALA A 397 -21.46 -0.77 32.79
C ALA A 397 -21.43 -0.75 34.34
N ALA A 398 -20.92 0.32 34.97
CA ALA A 398 -20.73 0.41 36.41
C ALA A 398 -21.86 1.15 37.17
N THR A 399 -22.75 1.87 36.49
CA THR A 399 -23.71 2.80 37.16
C THR A 399 -25.17 2.64 36.78
N ALA A 400 -25.53 1.79 35.81
CA ALA A 400 -26.93 1.52 35.46
C ALA A 400 -27.46 0.23 36.13
N PRO A 401 -28.78 0.09 36.33
CA PRO A 401 -29.37 -1.19 36.75
C PRO A 401 -29.19 -2.32 35.71
N TRP A 402 -28.73 -2.00 34.48
CA TRP A 402 -28.75 -2.92 33.34
C TRP A 402 -27.55 -2.87 32.36
N GLY A 403 -26.42 -2.23 32.71
CA GLY A 403 -25.21 -2.21 31.88
C GLY A 403 -25.11 -1.06 30.86
N ASP A 404 -24.16 -1.15 29.92
CA ASP A 404 -24.03 -0.24 28.76
C ASP A 404 -25.02 -0.66 27.67
N ILE A 405 -26.04 0.18 27.44
CA ILE A 405 -27.10 -0.07 26.46
C ILE A 405 -26.80 0.55 25.08
N GLY A 406 -25.55 0.95 24.81
CA GLY A 406 -25.13 1.43 23.50
C GLY A 406 -25.52 2.89 23.21
N ILE A 407 -25.86 3.67 24.23
CA ILE A 407 -26.04 5.14 24.11
C ILE A 407 -24.72 5.81 24.50
N SER A 408 -23.77 5.84 23.57
CA SER A 408 -22.47 6.51 23.76
C SER A 408 -22.48 7.95 23.26
N GLU A 409 -21.53 8.76 23.74
CA GLU A 409 -21.14 10.01 23.07
C GLU A 409 -20.68 9.70 21.63
N GLY A 410 -21.00 10.57 20.67
CA GLY A 410 -20.72 10.34 19.25
C GLY A 410 -21.72 9.42 18.54
N GLY A 411 -23.03 9.58 18.81
CA GLY A 411 -24.09 8.95 18.01
C GLY A 411 -23.83 9.16 16.52
N SER A 412 -23.54 8.06 15.81
CA SER A 412 -22.72 8.02 14.59
C SER A 412 -22.77 9.23 13.66
N VAL A 413 -21.76 10.09 13.77
CA VAL A 413 -21.15 10.68 12.57
C VAL A 413 -19.94 9.80 12.29
N THR A 414 -19.97 9.01 11.22
CA THR A 414 -18.75 8.37 10.72
C THR A 414 -17.75 9.50 10.49
N ARG A 415 -16.68 9.58 11.31
CA ARG A 415 -15.66 10.61 11.14
C ARG A 415 -14.78 10.21 9.97
N TRP A 416 -15.04 10.85 8.84
CA TRP A 416 -14.27 10.68 7.63
C TRP A 416 -13.01 11.55 7.67
N SER A 417 -11.88 10.94 7.36
CA SER A 417 -10.69 11.68 6.93
C SER A 417 -10.77 11.82 5.42
N LEU A 418 -10.98 13.05 4.93
CA LEU A 418 -11.09 13.38 3.51
C LEU A 418 -10.24 14.61 3.18
N PRO A 419 -9.88 14.83 1.91
CA PRO A 419 -9.30 16.09 1.48
C PRO A 419 -10.34 17.21 1.57
N GLU A 420 -9.88 18.45 1.65
CA GLU A 420 -10.77 19.61 1.66
C GLU A 420 -11.65 19.66 0.40
N GLY A 421 -12.92 20.04 0.59
CA GLY A 421 -13.90 20.16 -0.49
C GLY A 421 -14.56 18.84 -0.87
N PHE A 422 -14.35 17.79 -0.08
CA PHE A 422 -15.03 16.51 -0.19
C PHE A 422 -15.87 16.25 1.06
N HIS A 423 -17.04 15.66 0.85
CA HIS A 423 -17.93 15.19 1.90
C HIS A 423 -18.27 13.73 1.64
N ALA A 424 -18.45 12.97 2.72
CA ALA A 424 -18.87 11.58 2.63
C ALA A 424 -20.00 11.29 3.60
N GLU A 425 -20.88 10.40 3.17
CA GLU A 425 -22.07 9.99 3.91
C GLU A 425 -22.22 8.47 3.82
N VAL A 426 -22.67 7.87 4.93
CA VAL A 426 -23.17 6.49 4.90
C VAL A 426 -24.64 6.58 4.51
N LEU A 427 -24.96 6.12 3.31
CA LEU A 427 -26.32 6.15 2.77
C LEU A 427 -27.19 5.03 3.36
N HIS A 428 -26.59 3.87 3.67
CA HIS A 428 -27.33 2.74 4.20
C HIS A 428 -26.45 1.80 5.03
N HIS A 429 -26.99 1.32 6.16
CA HIS A 429 -26.44 0.22 6.94
C HIS A 429 -27.16 -1.08 6.55
N VAL A 430 -26.42 -2.04 6.02
CA VAL A 430 -26.98 -3.28 5.48
C VAL A 430 -27.56 -4.15 6.60
N ASP A 431 -28.74 -4.72 6.42
CA ASP A 431 -29.28 -5.69 7.37
C ASP A 431 -28.35 -6.92 7.43
N PRO A 432 -27.89 -7.38 8.62
CA PRO A 432 -27.11 -8.61 8.73
C PRO A 432 -27.73 -9.83 8.03
N ALA A 433 -29.06 -9.87 7.88
CA ALA A 433 -29.77 -10.91 7.13
C ALA A 433 -29.47 -10.89 5.61
N ASP A 434 -29.10 -9.74 5.07
CA ASP A 434 -28.71 -9.54 3.67
C ASP A 434 -27.22 -9.81 3.41
N GLY A 435 -26.49 -10.27 4.43
CA GLY A 435 -25.10 -10.70 4.32
C GLY A 435 -24.10 -9.54 4.18
N SER A 436 -22.83 -9.91 4.03
CA SER A 436 -21.72 -8.96 3.90
C SER A 436 -21.46 -8.68 2.43
N TRP A 437 -21.62 -7.43 1.98
CA TRP A 437 -21.50 -7.03 0.58
C TRP A 437 -20.03 -6.93 0.15
N VAL A 438 -19.72 -7.39 -1.07
CA VAL A 438 -18.32 -7.50 -1.56
C VAL A 438 -18.03 -6.88 -2.90
N CYS A 439 -19.04 -6.63 -3.74
CA CYS A 439 -18.85 -5.93 -5.00
C CYS A 439 -20.06 -5.07 -5.36
N ILE A 440 -19.85 -4.07 -6.23
CA ILE A 440 -20.87 -3.12 -6.67
C ILE A 440 -20.72 -2.80 -8.17
N ALA A 441 -21.84 -2.64 -8.86
CA ALA A 441 -21.89 -2.12 -10.23
C ALA A 441 -22.97 -1.06 -10.39
N VAL A 442 -22.74 -0.11 -11.29
CA VAL A 442 -23.76 0.88 -11.70
C VAL A 442 -24.76 0.21 -12.64
N GLU A 443 -26.04 0.30 -12.33
CA GLU A 443 -27.12 -0.19 -13.20
C GLU A 443 -27.72 0.95 -14.04
N ALA A 444 -28.06 2.05 -13.38
CA ALA A 444 -28.69 3.22 -13.98
C ALA A 444 -28.45 4.43 -13.06
N PRO A 445 -28.82 5.67 -13.46
CA PRO A 445 -28.75 6.81 -12.56
C PRO A 445 -29.47 6.56 -11.23
N GLY A 446 -28.75 6.69 -10.12
CA GLY A 446 -29.25 6.42 -8.77
C GLY A 446 -29.50 4.93 -8.45
N ARG A 447 -29.18 3.99 -9.36
CA ARG A 447 -29.37 2.54 -9.12
C ARG A 447 -28.08 1.75 -9.28
N PHE A 448 -27.85 0.86 -8.32
CA PHE A 448 -26.66 0.03 -8.22
C PHE A 448 -27.07 -1.42 -7.97
N ILE A 449 -26.21 -2.36 -8.39
CA ILE A 449 -26.34 -3.77 -8.05
C ILE A 449 -25.17 -4.13 -7.15
N THR A 450 -25.44 -4.80 -6.03
CA THR A 450 -24.42 -5.27 -5.09
C THR A 450 -24.55 -6.77 -4.86
N SER A 451 -23.43 -7.42 -4.54
CA SER A 451 -23.43 -8.85 -4.17
C SER A 451 -23.04 -9.03 -2.71
N PRO A 452 -23.90 -9.67 -1.90
CA PRO A 452 -23.48 -10.32 -0.68
C PRO A 452 -22.47 -11.46 -0.94
N GLN A 453 -21.60 -11.75 0.03
CA GLN A 453 -20.73 -12.95 0.01
C GLN A 453 -21.52 -14.25 -0.07
N ARG A 454 -22.72 -14.24 0.51
CA ARG A 454 -23.67 -15.33 0.53
C ARG A 454 -25.08 -14.74 0.48
N GLY A 455 -25.90 -15.18 -0.45
CA GLY A 455 -27.27 -14.68 -0.62
C GLY A 455 -27.55 -14.16 -2.03
N PRO A 456 -28.78 -13.69 -2.30
CA PRO A 456 -29.18 -13.15 -3.59
C PRO A 456 -28.50 -11.81 -3.91
N LEU A 457 -28.35 -11.49 -5.20
CA LEU A 457 -27.93 -10.17 -5.64
C LEU A 457 -28.96 -9.10 -5.25
N LYS A 458 -28.46 -7.95 -4.82
CA LYS A 458 -29.27 -6.84 -4.33
C LYS A 458 -29.24 -5.69 -5.33
N ARG A 459 -30.39 -5.06 -5.54
CA ARG A 459 -30.50 -3.73 -6.15
C ARG A 459 -30.66 -2.69 -5.07
N VAL A 460 -29.83 -1.66 -5.15
CA VAL A 460 -29.87 -0.47 -4.32
C VAL A 460 -30.36 0.69 -5.17
N THR A 461 -31.44 1.34 -4.76
CA THR A 461 -31.95 2.57 -5.39
C THR A 461 -31.80 3.73 -4.41
N VAL A 462 -31.21 4.82 -4.88
CA VAL A 462 -31.03 6.08 -4.16
C VAL A 462 -31.89 7.14 -4.83
N ASP A 463 -32.88 7.65 -4.12
CA ASP A 463 -33.80 8.69 -4.59
C ASP A 463 -34.10 9.72 -3.48
N GLU A 464 -35.05 10.62 -3.72
CA GLU A 464 -35.43 11.67 -2.77
C GLU A 464 -36.03 11.11 -1.47
N ASP A 465 -36.57 9.87 -1.50
CA ASP A 465 -37.17 9.20 -0.35
C ASP A 465 -36.13 8.38 0.46
N GLY A 466 -34.88 8.31 -0.01
CA GLY A 466 -33.75 7.68 0.66
C GLY A 466 -33.18 6.48 -0.11
N VAL A 467 -32.75 5.44 0.63
CA VAL A 467 -32.19 4.22 0.06
C VAL A 467 -33.17 3.06 0.20
N THR A 468 -33.49 2.42 -0.93
CA THR A 468 -34.24 1.16 -0.95
C THR A 468 -33.38 0.00 -1.46
N VAL A 469 -33.51 -1.16 -0.81
CA VAL A 469 -32.78 -2.38 -1.14
C VAL A 469 -33.75 -3.50 -1.45
N THR A 470 -33.59 -4.17 -2.59
CA THR A 470 -34.44 -5.27 -3.05
C THR A 470 -33.61 -6.39 -3.69
N ASP A 471 -34.13 -7.61 -3.72
CA ASP A 471 -33.49 -8.69 -4.49
C ASP A 471 -33.70 -8.43 -5.99
N CYS A 472 -32.63 -8.55 -6.78
CA CYS A 472 -32.70 -8.41 -8.24
C CYS A 472 -32.32 -9.68 -9.00
N ALA A 473 -31.81 -10.70 -8.32
CA ALA A 473 -31.63 -12.03 -8.85
C ALA A 473 -31.60 -13.05 -7.70
N SER A 474 -32.10 -14.27 -7.93
CA SER A 474 -31.86 -15.40 -7.00
C SER A 474 -30.42 -15.91 -7.05
N PHE A 475 -29.63 -15.37 -7.98
CA PHE A 475 -28.21 -15.63 -8.18
C PHE A 475 -27.37 -14.90 -7.11
N GLY A 476 -26.11 -15.30 -6.89
CA GLY A 476 -25.29 -14.74 -5.81
C GLY A 476 -23.88 -15.30 -5.74
N ASP A 477 -23.20 -15.07 -4.62
CA ASP A 477 -21.77 -15.41 -4.39
C ASP A 477 -20.83 -14.72 -5.41
N ALA A 478 -21.25 -13.57 -5.95
CA ALA A 478 -20.49 -12.84 -6.96
C ALA A 478 -19.35 -12.03 -6.34
N GLN A 479 -18.25 -11.94 -7.08
CA GLN A 479 -17.06 -11.13 -6.78
C GLN A 479 -16.80 -10.04 -7.82
N GLY A 480 -17.46 -10.10 -8.96
CA GLY A 480 -17.39 -9.08 -10.00
C GLY A 480 -18.72 -8.93 -10.72
N LEU A 481 -19.11 -7.69 -10.97
CA LEU A 481 -20.38 -7.33 -11.60
C LEU A 481 -20.13 -6.27 -12.67
N LEU A 482 -20.75 -6.41 -13.84
CA LEU A 482 -20.72 -5.40 -14.89
C LEU A 482 -22.00 -5.47 -15.72
N LEU A 483 -22.66 -4.33 -15.93
CA LEU A 483 -23.77 -4.24 -16.86
C LEU A 483 -23.25 -4.03 -18.29
N VAL A 484 -23.63 -4.90 -19.22
CA VAL A 484 -23.24 -4.83 -20.64
C VAL A 484 -24.51 -4.94 -21.48
N ASP A 485 -24.87 -3.82 -22.11
CA ASP A 485 -25.98 -3.72 -23.06
C ASP A 485 -27.32 -4.27 -22.52
N GLY A 486 -27.56 -4.08 -21.22
CA GLY A 486 -28.78 -4.49 -20.50
C GLY A 486 -28.65 -5.82 -19.76
N ASP A 487 -27.65 -6.64 -20.10
CA ASP A 487 -27.38 -7.89 -19.42
C ASP A 487 -26.36 -7.70 -18.29
N LEU A 488 -26.53 -8.42 -17.18
CA LEU A 488 -25.61 -8.41 -16.05
C LEU A 488 -24.58 -9.52 -16.20
N TRP A 489 -23.32 -9.14 -16.36
CA TRP A 489 -22.19 -10.06 -16.35
C TRP A 489 -21.70 -10.25 -14.92
N VAL A 490 -21.59 -11.52 -14.52
CA VAL A 490 -21.35 -11.90 -13.12
C VAL A 490 -20.20 -12.89 -13.01
N HIS A 491 -19.17 -12.49 -12.28
CA HIS A 491 -18.10 -13.39 -11.85
C HIS A 491 -18.43 -13.99 -10.48
N VAL A 492 -18.46 -15.33 -10.41
CA VAL A 492 -18.78 -16.07 -9.19
C VAL A 492 -17.56 -16.81 -8.67
N ALA A 493 -17.18 -16.48 -7.43
CA ALA A 493 -16.21 -17.27 -6.67
C ALA A 493 -16.85 -18.60 -6.27
N GLY A 494 -16.33 -19.70 -6.80
CA GLY A 494 -16.96 -21.01 -6.73
C GLY A 494 -16.87 -21.72 -5.37
N HIS A 495 -17.31 -21.10 -4.26
CA HIS A 495 -17.53 -21.81 -2.98
C HIS A 495 -18.45 -23.04 -3.16
N ARG A 496 -19.29 -23.01 -4.20
CA ARG A 496 -19.99 -24.19 -4.75
C ARG A 496 -19.34 -24.59 -6.08
N LYS A 497 -18.75 -25.80 -6.12
CA LYS A 497 -17.99 -26.33 -7.26
C LYS A 497 -18.77 -26.35 -8.58
N ASP A 498 -20.09 -26.33 -8.54
CA ASP A 498 -20.97 -26.40 -9.70
C ASP A 498 -21.25 -25.05 -10.38
N ARG A 499 -21.07 -23.90 -9.68
CA ARG A 499 -21.45 -22.57 -10.21
C ARG A 499 -20.31 -21.57 -10.48
N GLY A 500 -19.06 -21.85 -10.12
CA GLY A 500 -17.95 -20.90 -10.32
C GLY A 500 -17.68 -20.51 -11.79
N GLY A 501 -17.27 -19.27 -12.04
CA GLY A 501 -16.89 -18.80 -13.38
C GLY A 501 -17.61 -17.52 -13.82
N LEU A 502 -17.73 -17.30 -15.14
CA LEU A 502 -18.42 -16.13 -15.71
C LEU A 502 -19.82 -16.50 -16.19
N TRP A 503 -20.79 -15.67 -15.82
CA TRP A 503 -22.20 -15.80 -16.18
C TRP A 503 -22.72 -14.50 -16.79
N ILE A 504 -23.75 -14.64 -17.63
CA ILE A 504 -24.61 -13.56 -18.08
C ILE A 504 -25.99 -13.82 -17.47
N LEU A 505 -26.56 -12.82 -16.80
CA LEU A 505 -27.92 -12.81 -16.32
C LEU A 505 -28.73 -11.77 -17.10
N SER A 506 -29.92 -12.15 -17.56
CA SER A 506 -30.78 -11.30 -18.39
C SER A 506 -32.18 -11.16 -17.76
N ASP A 507 -32.84 -10.04 -18.04
CA ASP A 507 -34.24 -9.73 -17.70
C ASP A 507 -35.04 -9.55 -19.02
N PRO A 508 -35.56 -10.63 -19.60
CA PRO A 508 -36.23 -10.59 -20.90
C PRO A 508 -37.68 -10.10 -20.81
N ASP A 509 -38.31 -10.11 -19.63
CA ASP A 509 -39.70 -9.66 -19.45
C ASP A 509 -39.81 -8.21 -18.92
N GLY A 510 -38.69 -7.64 -18.49
CA GLY A 510 -38.55 -6.24 -18.10
C GLY A 510 -39.17 -5.94 -16.74
N ASP A 511 -39.30 -6.94 -15.86
CA ASP A 511 -39.85 -6.78 -14.52
C ASP A 511 -38.81 -6.24 -13.50
N GLY A 512 -37.56 -6.10 -13.93
CA GLY A 512 -36.44 -5.67 -13.11
C GLY A 512 -35.75 -6.82 -12.38
N PHE A 513 -36.10 -8.08 -12.62
CA PHE A 513 -35.49 -9.24 -11.99
C PHE A 513 -34.74 -10.08 -13.03
N PHE A 514 -33.46 -10.33 -12.80
CA PHE A 514 -32.64 -11.15 -13.70
C PHE A 514 -32.96 -12.64 -13.47
N ASP A 515 -33.80 -13.21 -14.33
CA ASP A 515 -34.33 -14.57 -14.21
C ASP A 515 -33.70 -15.58 -15.18
N GLN A 516 -33.05 -15.11 -16.25
CA GLN A 516 -32.39 -15.95 -17.25
C GLN A 516 -30.87 -16.03 -17.00
N GLU A 517 -30.37 -17.23 -16.70
CA GLU A 517 -28.96 -17.48 -16.39
C GLU A 517 -28.24 -18.20 -17.55
N LYS A 518 -27.11 -17.66 -18.02
CA LYS A 518 -26.24 -18.30 -19.03
C LYS A 518 -24.78 -18.31 -18.57
N ARG A 519 -24.23 -19.50 -18.32
CA ARG A 519 -22.79 -19.66 -18.02
C ARG A 519 -21.94 -19.56 -19.28
N LEU A 520 -20.94 -18.67 -19.27
CA LEU A 520 -19.94 -18.55 -20.33
C LEU A 520 -18.69 -19.39 -20.07
N SER A 521 -18.27 -19.53 -18.80
CA SER A 521 -17.06 -20.28 -18.45
C SER A 521 -17.18 -20.99 -17.10
N ALA A 522 -16.40 -22.06 -16.95
CA ALA A 522 -16.28 -22.85 -15.73
C ALA A 522 -14.88 -22.68 -15.09
N MET A 523 -14.46 -21.43 -14.90
CA MET A 523 -13.22 -21.14 -14.16
C MET A 523 -13.42 -21.55 -12.69
N GLY A 524 -12.44 -22.31 -12.15
CA GLY A 524 -12.59 -23.23 -11.01
C GLY A 524 -13.07 -22.60 -9.70
N PRO A 525 -13.30 -23.42 -8.64
CA PRO A 525 -13.65 -22.89 -7.33
C PRO A 525 -12.48 -22.03 -6.82
N GLY A 526 -12.63 -20.72 -6.88
CA GLY A 526 -11.72 -19.75 -6.29
C GLY A 526 -12.41 -19.09 -5.11
N GLY A 527 -11.69 -18.92 -4.00
CA GLY A 527 -12.07 -18.00 -2.94
C GLY A 527 -11.41 -16.63 -3.17
N GLU A 528 -10.69 -16.10 -2.19
CA GLU A 528 -10.12 -14.74 -2.22
C GLU A 528 -9.14 -14.50 -3.38
N HIS A 529 -8.58 -15.56 -3.98
CA HIS A 529 -7.66 -15.50 -5.12
C HIS A 529 -8.30 -16.01 -6.42
N GLY A 530 -9.61 -15.77 -6.54
CA GLY A 530 -10.49 -16.31 -7.56
C GLY A 530 -10.64 -15.43 -8.79
N VAL A 531 -11.83 -15.52 -9.40
CA VAL A 531 -12.28 -14.58 -10.44
C VAL A 531 -12.87 -13.35 -9.75
N HIS A 532 -12.54 -12.15 -10.22
CA HIS A 532 -12.95 -10.90 -9.57
C HIS A 532 -13.54 -9.91 -10.57
N ALA A 533 -13.10 -8.66 -10.57
CA ALA A 533 -13.80 -7.57 -11.24
C ALA A 533 -13.96 -7.74 -12.76
N LEU A 534 -14.99 -7.07 -13.27
CA LEU A 534 -15.33 -6.92 -14.68
C LEU A 534 -15.44 -5.43 -14.96
N VAL A 535 -14.70 -4.91 -15.94
CA VAL A 535 -14.84 -3.52 -16.36
C VAL A 535 -14.96 -3.39 -17.86
N ARG A 536 -15.65 -2.34 -18.31
CA ARG A 536 -15.77 -2.04 -19.74
C ARG A 536 -14.57 -1.20 -20.19
N GLY A 537 -13.87 -1.67 -21.22
CA GLY A 537 -12.75 -0.94 -21.81
C GLY A 537 -13.20 0.16 -22.77
N PRO A 538 -12.31 1.13 -23.08
CA PRO A 538 -12.57 2.16 -24.09
C PRO A 538 -12.84 1.60 -25.49
N ASP A 539 -12.41 0.36 -25.75
CA ASP A 539 -12.66 -0.39 -26.98
C ASP A 539 -14.01 -1.11 -27.00
N GLY A 540 -14.82 -0.96 -25.94
CA GLY A 540 -16.11 -1.62 -25.76
C GLY A 540 -16.02 -3.06 -25.25
N ALA A 541 -14.83 -3.63 -25.14
CA ALA A 541 -14.62 -4.99 -24.66
C ALA A 541 -14.80 -5.09 -23.13
N VAL A 542 -15.09 -6.30 -22.66
CA VAL A 542 -15.13 -6.61 -21.23
C VAL A 542 -13.74 -7.09 -20.80
N TRP A 543 -13.20 -6.49 -19.74
CA TRP A 543 -11.91 -6.82 -19.18
C TRP A 543 -12.09 -7.42 -17.80
N THR A 544 -11.31 -8.45 -17.48
CA THR A 544 -11.39 -9.11 -16.17
C THR A 544 -10.04 -9.57 -15.67
N VAL A 545 -9.92 -9.64 -14.35
CA VAL A 545 -8.77 -10.17 -13.65
C VAL A 545 -9.13 -11.46 -12.92
N VAL A 546 -8.19 -12.41 -12.95
CA VAL A 546 -8.28 -13.67 -12.22
C VAL A 546 -7.00 -13.88 -11.42
N GLY A 547 -7.13 -14.30 -10.17
CA GLY A 547 -6.01 -14.53 -9.25
C GLY A 547 -5.17 -15.76 -9.59
N ASN A 548 -4.05 -15.92 -8.88
CA ASN A 548 -3.09 -17.01 -9.07
C ASN A 548 -3.61 -18.41 -8.75
N HIS A 549 -4.77 -18.53 -8.10
CA HIS A 549 -5.40 -19.83 -7.85
C HIS A 549 -6.30 -20.29 -9.00
N ILE A 550 -6.54 -19.45 -10.01
CA ILE A 550 -7.38 -19.79 -11.16
C ILE A 550 -6.56 -20.33 -12.32
N ASP A 551 -6.83 -21.59 -12.66
CA ASP A 551 -6.38 -22.21 -13.91
C ASP A 551 -7.34 -21.82 -15.04
N VAL A 552 -6.96 -20.81 -15.83
CA VAL A 552 -7.71 -20.41 -17.03
C VAL A 552 -7.63 -21.53 -18.08
N PRO A 553 -8.76 -22.14 -18.49
CA PRO A 553 -8.73 -23.25 -19.43
C PRO A 553 -8.21 -22.81 -20.80
N GLN A 554 -7.19 -23.49 -21.33
CA GLN A 554 -6.56 -23.09 -22.60
C GLN A 554 -7.53 -23.11 -23.78
N GLN A 555 -8.52 -24.02 -23.78
CA GLN A 555 -9.55 -24.06 -24.81
C GLN A 555 -10.49 -22.85 -24.83
N LEU A 556 -10.53 -22.05 -23.75
CA LEU A 556 -11.30 -20.82 -23.69
C LEU A 556 -10.63 -19.72 -24.52
N LEU A 557 -9.29 -19.70 -24.55
CA LEU A 557 -8.51 -18.64 -25.19
C LEU A 557 -8.50 -18.81 -26.72
N THR A 558 -9.16 -17.89 -27.41
CA THR A 558 -9.10 -17.78 -28.89
C THR A 558 -7.90 -16.96 -29.36
N ARG A 559 -7.37 -16.11 -28.48
CA ARG A 559 -6.19 -15.28 -28.70
C ARG A 559 -5.30 -15.26 -27.47
N ASP A 560 -4.00 -15.11 -27.68
CA ASP A 560 -3.06 -15.09 -26.59
C ASP A 560 -1.83 -14.21 -26.89
N ARG A 561 -1.74 -13.10 -26.17
CA ARG A 561 -0.58 -12.19 -26.22
C ARG A 561 0.51 -12.62 -25.25
N TYR A 562 0.15 -13.37 -24.21
CA TYR A 562 1.05 -13.89 -23.19
C TYR A 562 1.22 -15.40 -23.37
N ARG A 563 2.00 -15.79 -24.39
CA ARG A 563 2.07 -17.20 -24.88
C ARG A 563 3.38 -17.94 -24.59
N ASN A 564 4.47 -17.21 -24.29
CA ASN A 564 5.83 -17.77 -24.16
C ASN A 564 6.35 -17.77 -22.71
N TRP A 565 5.45 -17.67 -21.74
CA TRP A 565 5.78 -17.70 -20.32
C TRP A 565 6.27 -19.08 -19.90
N GLN A 566 7.16 -19.09 -18.91
CA GLN A 566 7.59 -20.26 -18.16
C GLN A 566 8.00 -19.82 -16.75
N GLU A 567 8.35 -20.77 -15.89
CA GLU A 567 8.91 -20.48 -14.57
C GLU A 567 10.28 -19.79 -14.67
N ASP A 568 11.09 -20.19 -15.67
CA ASP A 568 12.44 -19.66 -15.92
C ASP A 568 13.34 -19.62 -14.67
N LEU A 569 13.27 -20.69 -13.86
CA LEU A 569 14.09 -20.92 -12.67
C LEU A 569 15.16 -21.98 -12.98
N ILE A 570 16.42 -21.70 -12.63
CA ILE A 570 17.55 -22.64 -12.84
C ILE A 570 17.88 -23.49 -11.60
N LEU A 571 17.32 -23.14 -10.45
CA LEU A 571 17.40 -23.90 -9.21
C LEU A 571 15.99 -24.26 -8.72
N PRO A 572 15.81 -25.41 -8.02
CA PRO A 572 14.55 -25.75 -7.38
C PRO A 572 14.10 -24.67 -6.39
N ARG A 573 12.82 -24.28 -6.49
CA ARG A 573 12.20 -23.32 -5.58
C ARG A 573 12.00 -23.90 -4.17
N LEU A 574 11.95 -23.01 -3.19
CA LEU A 574 11.31 -23.24 -1.90
C LEU A 574 9.86 -22.79 -2.01
N TRP A 575 8.94 -23.71 -1.75
CA TRP A 575 7.54 -23.39 -1.59
C TRP A 575 7.31 -22.57 -0.31
N ASP A 576 6.18 -21.85 -0.25
CA ASP A 576 5.80 -21.15 0.98
C ASP A 576 5.72 -22.17 2.13
N PRO A 577 6.44 -21.96 3.25
CA PRO A 577 6.51 -22.93 4.35
C PRO A 577 5.15 -23.12 5.05
N ASN A 578 4.21 -22.21 4.81
CA ASN A 578 2.86 -22.27 5.33
C ASN A 578 1.87 -22.77 4.27
N GLY A 579 2.33 -23.33 3.16
CA GLY A 579 1.52 -23.98 2.13
C GLY A 579 0.70 -23.04 1.24
N HIS A 580 0.94 -21.73 1.28
CA HIS A 580 0.21 -20.79 0.42
C HIS A 580 0.61 -20.94 -1.06
N ALA A 581 -0.38 -21.00 -1.95
CA ALA A 581 -0.22 -21.12 -3.40
C ALA A 581 0.69 -22.29 -3.87
N VAL A 582 0.90 -23.32 -3.04
CA VAL A 582 1.77 -24.45 -3.39
C VAL A 582 1.19 -25.23 -4.56
N GLY A 583 1.97 -25.33 -5.63
CA GLY A 583 1.59 -25.99 -6.87
C GLY A 583 0.95 -25.11 -7.93
N HIS A 584 0.67 -23.83 -7.62
CA HIS A 584 0.26 -22.85 -8.64
C HIS A 584 1.51 -22.29 -9.34
N LEU A 585 1.54 -22.40 -10.66
CA LEU A 585 2.66 -22.00 -11.52
C LEU A 585 2.21 -20.89 -12.47
N ALA A 586 3.16 -20.23 -13.14
CA ALA A 586 2.86 -19.39 -14.30
C ALA A 586 1.91 -20.16 -15.25
N PRO A 587 0.93 -19.48 -15.87
CA PRO A 587 0.80 -18.03 -16.05
C PRO A 587 0.07 -17.31 -14.90
N ALA A 588 -0.16 -18.00 -13.77
CA ALA A 588 -0.85 -17.55 -12.56
C ALA A 588 -1.07 -16.03 -12.42
N GLY A 589 -2.31 -15.66 -12.11
CA GLY A 589 -2.74 -14.27 -12.06
C GLY A 589 -2.78 -13.69 -13.45
N GLN A 590 -3.96 -13.59 -14.06
CA GLN A 590 -4.11 -13.26 -15.48
C GLN A 590 -5.12 -12.13 -15.69
N VAL A 591 -4.88 -11.32 -16.72
CA VAL A 591 -5.86 -10.36 -17.23
C VAL A 591 -6.37 -10.85 -18.58
N LEU A 592 -7.70 -10.96 -18.68
CA LEU A 592 -8.40 -11.43 -19.86
C LEU A 592 -9.23 -10.29 -20.45
N ARG A 593 -9.34 -10.28 -21.78
CA ARG A 593 -10.21 -9.41 -22.56
C ARG A 593 -11.21 -10.27 -23.31
N ILE A 594 -12.48 -9.88 -23.30
CA ILE A 594 -13.60 -10.59 -23.91
C ILE A 594 -14.34 -9.62 -24.82
N ASP A 595 -14.46 -9.97 -26.09
CA ASP A 595 -15.33 -9.25 -27.01
C ASP A 595 -16.80 -9.64 -26.73
N PRO A 596 -17.67 -8.71 -26.31
CA PRO A 596 -19.03 -9.06 -25.86
C PRO A 596 -19.93 -9.59 -26.98
N ASP A 597 -19.67 -9.23 -28.24
CA ASP A 597 -20.48 -9.62 -29.39
C ASP A 597 -20.09 -11.00 -29.92
N THR A 598 -18.79 -11.24 -30.04
CA THR A 598 -18.24 -12.47 -30.65
C THR A 598 -17.88 -13.53 -29.63
N LEU A 599 -17.77 -13.15 -28.35
CA LEU A 599 -17.22 -13.97 -27.27
C LEU A 599 -15.81 -14.47 -27.59
N GLU A 600 -15.01 -13.67 -28.29
CA GLU A 600 -13.58 -13.92 -28.48
C GLU A 600 -12.85 -13.61 -27.16
N TRP A 601 -12.17 -14.61 -26.59
CA TRP A 601 -11.38 -14.48 -25.37
C TRP A 601 -9.90 -14.31 -25.70
N GLU A 602 -9.29 -13.30 -25.11
CA GLU A 602 -7.90 -12.98 -25.25
C GLU A 602 -7.21 -12.93 -23.89
N ARG A 603 -6.10 -13.65 -23.75
CA ARG A 603 -5.18 -13.42 -22.63
C ARG A 603 -4.22 -12.29 -22.97
N VAL A 604 -4.25 -11.23 -22.16
CA VAL A 604 -3.48 -10.02 -22.41
C VAL A 604 -2.17 -10.02 -21.64
N ALA A 605 -2.21 -10.38 -20.36
CA ALA A 605 -1.05 -10.39 -19.46
C ALA A 605 -1.18 -11.47 -18.39
N GLY A 606 -0.08 -11.79 -17.71
CA GLY A 606 -0.08 -12.71 -16.57
C GLY A 606 1.03 -12.46 -15.55
N GLY A 607 1.25 -13.40 -14.65
CA GLY A 607 2.29 -13.30 -13.62
C GLY A 607 1.93 -12.35 -12.47
N PHE A 608 0.64 -12.11 -12.25
CA PHE A 608 0.12 -11.42 -11.05
C PHE A 608 -0.09 -12.44 -9.92
N ARG A 609 -0.34 -11.97 -8.69
CA ARG A 609 -0.77 -12.87 -7.62
C ARG A 609 -2.24 -12.74 -7.34
N ASN A 610 -2.66 -11.58 -6.86
CA ASN A 610 -3.98 -11.37 -6.30
C ASN A 610 -4.44 -9.94 -6.55
N SER A 611 -4.61 -9.65 -7.83
CA SER A 611 -5.26 -8.45 -8.31
C SER A 611 -6.77 -8.65 -8.25
N TYR A 612 -7.47 -7.81 -7.50
CA TYR A 612 -8.93 -7.89 -7.37
C TYR A 612 -9.66 -7.11 -8.46
N ASP A 613 -9.14 -5.95 -8.84
CA ASP A 613 -9.86 -5.01 -9.69
C ASP A 613 -8.91 -4.20 -10.60
N LEU A 614 -9.46 -3.56 -11.62
CA LEU A 614 -8.74 -2.85 -12.66
C LEU A 614 -9.48 -1.60 -13.14
N ALA A 615 -8.74 -0.54 -13.47
CA ALA A 615 -9.31 0.68 -14.02
C ALA A 615 -8.50 1.25 -15.19
N PHE A 616 -9.21 1.84 -16.15
CA PHE A 616 -8.60 2.58 -17.24
C PHE A 616 -8.30 4.02 -16.85
N HIS A 617 -7.11 4.46 -17.24
CA HIS A 617 -6.70 5.86 -17.20
C HIS A 617 -7.06 6.57 -18.52
N HIS A 618 -7.02 7.90 -18.53
CA HIS A 618 -7.66 8.72 -19.58
C HIS A 618 -7.02 8.55 -20.96
N ASP A 619 -5.77 8.10 -21.00
CA ASP A 619 -5.03 7.87 -22.21
C ASP A 619 -5.21 6.43 -22.76
N GLY A 620 -5.98 5.60 -22.06
CA GLY A 620 -6.25 4.20 -22.38
C GLY A 620 -5.30 3.19 -21.74
N SER A 621 -4.34 3.61 -20.90
CA SER A 621 -3.56 2.65 -20.09
C SER A 621 -4.45 2.01 -19.02
N LEU A 622 -4.19 0.73 -18.73
CA LEU A 622 -4.96 -0.08 -17.78
C LEU A 622 -4.10 -0.34 -16.54
N PHE A 623 -4.66 -0.11 -15.35
CA PHE A 623 -3.98 -0.35 -14.07
C PHE A 623 -4.71 -1.39 -13.25
N THR A 624 -3.93 -2.20 -12.52
CA THR A 624 -4.43 -3.11 -11.48
C THR A 624 -3.66 -2.88 -10.18
N TYR A 625 -4.25 -3.27 -9.06
CA TYR A 625 -3.60 -3.24 -7.75
C TYR A 625 -3.35 -4.68 -7.27
N ASP A 626 -2.10 -5.11 -7.32
CA ASP A 626 -1.68 -6.49 -7.07
C ASP A 626 -1.06 -6.63 -5.68
N ALA A 627 -1.59 -7.55 -4.87
CA ALA A 627 -0.97 -7.95 -3.61
C ALA A 627 -0.16 -9.21 -3.82
N ASP A 628 1.15 -9.12 -3.54
CA ASP A 628 2.00 -10.30 -3.43
C ASP A 628 1.82 -10.97 -2.06
N MET A 629 2.78 -10.97 -1.13
CA MET A 629 2.60 -11.74 0.12
C MET A 629 3.19 -11.04 1.34
N GLU A 630 2.36 -10.45 2.20
CA GLU A 630 2.81 -9.79 3.44
C GLU A 630 3.48 -10.78 4.40
N TRP A 631 3.21 -12.08 4.25
CA TRP A 631 3.89 -13.11 5.04
C TRP A 631 5.37 -13.21 4.70
N ASP A 632 5.78 -12.77 3.50
CA ASP A 632 7.16 -12.83 3.06
C ASP A 632 7.99 -11.63 3.54
N ILE A 633 7.43 -10.65 4.26
CA ILE A 633 8.18 -9.46 4.71
C ILE A 633 9.52 -9.87 5.35
N GLY A 634 10.60 -9.18 4.99
CA GLY A 634 11.95 -9.49 5.47
C GLY A 634 12.64 -10.67 4.74
N THR A 635 11.95 -11.38 3.86
CA THR A 635 12.59 -12.33 2.93
C THR A 635 13.12 -11.62 1.68
N PRO A 636 14.08 -12.21 0.95
CA PRO A 636 14.66 -11.58 -0.24
C PRO A 636 13.75 -11.63 -1.48
N TRP A 637 12.61 -12.32 -1.41
CA TRP A 637 11.60 -12.42 -2.48
C TRP A 637 10.30 -11.68 -2.14
N TYR A 638 10.24 -10.95 -1.02
CA TYR A 638 9.11 -10.10 -0.73
C TYR A 638 8.92 -9.03 -1.82
N ARG A 639 7.66 -8.82 -2.20
CA ARG A 639 7.19 -7.69 -3.00
C ARG A 639 6.09 -7.02 -2.21
N SER A 640 6.19 -5.71 -2.06
CA SER A 640 5.10 -4.94 -1.48
C SER A 640 3.88 -4.98 -2.42
N PRO A 641 2.66 -4.81 -1.89
CA PRO A 641 1.52 -4.49 -2.72
C PRO A 641 1.83 -3.29 -3.62
N ARG A 642 1.30 -3.31 -4.84
CA ARG A 642 1.79 -2.42 -5.89
C ARG A 642 0.75 -2.19 -6.98
N VAL A 643 0.74 -0.97 -7.50
CA VAL A 643 -0.02 -0.66 -8.71
C VAL A 643 0.84 -1.05 -9.92
N VAL A 644 0.26 -1.82 -10.83
CA VAL A 644 0.94 -2.31 -12.04
C VAL A 644 0.15 -1.86 -13.26
N GLU A 645 0.84 -1.29 -14.24
CA GLU A 645 0.26 -1.11 -15.57
C GLU A 645 0.12 -2.48 -16.26
N VAL A 646 -1.09 -2.83 -16.69
CA VAL A 646 -1.36 -4.03 -17.48
C VAL A 646 -0.96 -3.75 -18.93
N VAL A 647 0.15 -4.36 -19.36
CA VAL A 647 0.70 -4.18 -20.70
C VAL A 647 0.53 -5.42 -21.57
N SER A 648 0.48 -5.22 -22.89
CA SER A 648 0.27 -6.29 -23.86
C SER A 648 1.39 -7.34 -23.82
N GLY A 649 1.07 -8.59 -23.50
CA GLY A 649 2.05 -9.68 -23.33
C GLY A 649 2.90 -9.58 -22.07
N GLY A 650 2.48 -8.74 -21.10
CA GLY A 650 3.18 -8.47 -19.84
C GLY A 650 3.25 -9.67 -18.88
N ASP A 651 4.35 -9.75 -18.12
CA ASP A 651 4.55 -10.67 -16.99
C ASP A 651 4.88 -9.84 -15.73
N ALA A 652 4.04 -9.86 -14.70
CA ALA A 652 4.28 -9.14 -13.45
C ALA A 652 5.25 -9.87 -12.48
N GLY A 653 5.84 -10.99 -12.91
CA GLY A 653 6.97 -11.65 -12.26
C GLY A 653 6.62 -12.54 -11.07
N TRP A 654 5.35 -12.72 -10.74
CA TRP A 654 4.94 -13.58 -9.63
C TRP A 654 5.22 -15.05 -9.93
N ARG A 655 5.82 -15.76 -8.96
CA ARG A 655 5.95 -17.23 -8.94
C ARG A 655 5.81 -17.69 -7.48
N GLY A 656 5.25 -18.88 -7.25
CA GLY A 656 5.04 -19.37 -5.88
C GLY A 656 6.33 -19.54 -5.06
N GLY A 657 6.27 -19.16 -3.78
CA GLY A 657 7.37 -19.28 -2.82
C GLY A 657 8.55 -18.33 -3.11
N ASP A 658 9.79 -18.85 -3.04
CA ASP A 658 10.99 -18.07 -3.32
C ASP A 658 11.23 -17.81 -4.82
N GLY A 659 10.41 -18.38 -5.70
CA GLY A 659 10.58 -18.31 -7.15
C GLY A 659 10.31 -16.95 -7.77
N LYS A 660 9.78 -15.98 -7.01
CA LYS A 660 9.43 -14.64 -7.49
C LYS A 660 10.60 -13.96 -8.19
N TRP A 661 10.34 -13.42 -9.37
CA TRP A 661 11.38 -12.81 -10.18
C TRP A 661 11.92 -11.52 -9.53
N PRO A 662 13.23 -11.24 -9.62
CA PRO A 662 13.84 -9.97 -9.22
C PRO A 662 13.30 -8.77 -10.01
N ASP A 663 13.20 -7.60 -9.37
CA ASP A 663 12.76 -6.37 -10.05
C ASP A 663 13.84 -5.84 -11.00
N GLY A 664 13.40 -5.26 -12.12
CA GLY A 664 14.27 -4.67 -13.14
C GLY A 664 14.83 -5.64 -14.18
N ILE A 665 14.42 -6.91 -14.16
CA ILE A 665 14.76 -7.83 -15.26
C ILE A 665 14.00 -7.45 -16.55
N PRO A 666 14.61 -7.65 -17.74
CA PRO A 666 14.06 -7.15 -19.02
C PRO A 666 12.78 -7.83 -19.52
N ASP A 667 12.37 -8.93 -18.90
CA ASP A 667 11.16 -9.69 -19.24
C ASP A 667 10.08 -9.68 -18.15
N ALA A 668 10.22 -8.83 -17.13
CA ALA A 668 9.16 -8.50 -16.18
C ALA A 668 8.66 -7.06 -16.37
N VAL A 669 7.38 -6.85 -16.08
CA VAL A 669 6.76 -5.53 -16.01
C VAL A 669 7.10 -4.90 -14.67
N MET A 670 7.68 -3.72 -14.70
CA MET A 670 7.99 -2.95 -13.51
C MET A 670 6.70 -2.39 -12.89
N PRO A 671 6.53 -2.44 -11.56
CA PRO A 671 5.41 -1.76 -10.92
C PRO A 671 5.48 -0.24 -11.16
N SER A 672 4.31 0.39 -11.25
CA SER A 672 4.21 1.85 -11.37
C SER A 672 4.46 2.53 -10.03
N VAL A 673 3.99 1.94 -8.94
CA VAL A 673 4.29 2.36 -7.57
C VAL A 673 4.09 1.19 -6.62
N GLU A 674 4.98 1.05 -5.64
CA GLU A 674 4.78 0.17 -4.48
C GLU A 674 4.08 0.96 -3.37
N THR A 675 3.11 0.35 -2.69
CA THR A 675 2.43 0.93 -1.54
C THR A 675 3.03 0.40 -0.23
N ASP A 676 2.57 0.93 0.89
CA ASP A 676 2.77 0.29 2.19
C ASP A 676 1.93 -1.01 2.29
N LEU A 677 1.94 -1.63 3.47
CA LEU A 677 1.09 -2.79 3.74
C LEU A 677 -0.36 -2.45 3.43
N SER A 678 -1.01 -3.29 2.63
CA SER A 678 -2.37 -3.08 2.16
C SER A 678 -3.01 -4.40 1.76
N SER A 679 -4.33 -4.39 1.58
CA SER A 679 -5.09 -5.51 1.01
C SER A 679 -5.98 -4.99 -0.12
N PRO A 680 -5.55 -5.10 -1.39
CA PRO A 680 -6.29 -4.65 -2.57
C PRO A 680 -7.68 -5.29 -2.67
N THR A 681 -8.69 -4.49 -2.99
CA THR A 681 -10.07 -4.97 -3.21
C THR A 681 -10.78 -4.26 -4.36
N GLY A 682 -10.89 -2.93 -4.34
CA GLY A 682 -11.51 -2.14 -5.41
C GLY A 682 -10.53 -1.19 -6.11
N VAL A 683 -10.74 -0.92 -7.39
CA VAL A 683 -9.93 -0.03 -8.22
C VAL A 683 -10.86 0.76 -9.17
N SER A 684 -10.91 2.08 -9.02
CA SER A 684 -11.83 2.95 -9.77
C SER A 684 -11.11 4.12 -10.43
N SER A 685 -11.56 4.51 -11.63
CA SER A 685 -11.01 5.67 -12.34
C SER A 685 -11.73 6.95 -11.96
N GLY A 686 -11.00 8.00 -11.57
CA GLY A 686 -11.59 9.31 -11.28
C GLY A 686 -12.28 10.01 -12.47
N LEU A 687 -12.09 9.49 -13.69
CA LEU A 687 -12.57 10.10 -14.93
C LEU A 687 -14.08 10.04 -15.08
N ASP A 688 -14.68 8.99 -14.53
CA ASP A 688 -16.12 8.80 -14.49
C ASP A 688 -16.78 9.69 -13.41
N GLY A 689 -15.95 10.29 -12.54
CA GLY A 689 -16.38 11.21 -11.48
C GLY A 689 -16.47 12.67 -11.91
N GLN A 690 -16.89 13.51 -10.98
CA GLN A 690 -16.86 14.99 -11.08
C GLN A 690 -15.88 15.61 -10.06
N PHE A 691 -14.96 14.80 -9.53
CA PHE A 691 -13.98 15.26 -8.57
C PHE A 691 -13.05 16.32 -9.16
N PRO A 692 -12.65 17.32 -8.36
CA PRO A 692 -11.97 18.51 -8.87
C PRO A 692 -10.47 18.34 -9.10
N GLY A 693 -9.95 19.10 -10.07
CA GLY A 693 -8.51 19.26 -10.31
C GLY A 693 -7.77 17.93 -10.50
N ARG A 694 -6.74 17.68 -9.68
CA ARG A 694 -5.92 16.47 -9.77
C ARG A 694 -6.68 15.18 -9.46
N TRP A 695 -7.70 15.25 -8.60
CA TRP A 695 -8.49 14.09 -8.15
C TRP A 695 -9.24 13.41 -9.30
N ARG A 696 -9.68 14.18 -10.30
CA ARG A 696 -10.29 13.64 -11.55
C ARG A 696 -9.38 12.64 -12.28
N HIS A 697 -8.08 12.83 -12.20
CA HIS A 697 -7.09 12.05 -12.97
C HIS A 697 -6.41 10.97 -12.12
N ALA A 698 -6.87 10.77 -10.88
CA ALA A 698 -6.37 9.71 -10.03
C ALA A 698 -7.02 8.36 -10.37
N ILE A 699 -6.29 7.29 -10.09
CA ILE A 699 -6.87 5.95 -9.92
C ILE A 699 -7.06 5.74 -8.42
N TYR A 700 -8.29 5.51 -7.99
CA TYR A 700 -8.63 5.22 -6.61
C TYR A 700 -8.43 3.73 -6.36
N ILE A 701 -7.73 3.37 -5.29
CA ILE A 701 -7.50 1.98 -4.90
C ILE A 701 -7.93 1.76 -3.45
N ALA A 702 -8.78 0.77 -3.22
CA ALA A 702 -9.26 0.43 -1.89
C ALA A 702 -8.27 -0.50 -1.18
N ASP A 703 -8.10 -0.24 0.12
CA ASP A 703 -7.28 -1.02 1.03
C ASP A 703 -8.15 -1.52 2.18
N TRP A 704 -8.55 -2.79 2.05
CA TRP A 704 -9.45 -3.44 2.98
C TRP A 704 -8.83 -3.62 4.38
N ALA A 705 -7.54 -3.95 4.45
CA ALA A 705 -6.88 -4.31 5.71
C ALA A 705 -6.71 -3.11 6.66
N TYR A 706 -6.54 -1.92 6.08
CA TYR A 706 -6.36 -0.67 6.82
C TYR A 706 -7.56 0.26 6.78
N GLY A 707 -8.63 -0.14 6.09
CA GLY A 707 -9.90 0.58 6.05
C GLY A 707 -9.76 1.98 5.45
N ARG A 708 -9.22 2.07 4.23
CA ARG A 708 -8.97 3.34 3.55
C ARG A 708 -9.07 3.20 2.02
N ILE A 709 -9.20 4.34 1.35
CA ILE A 709 -9.02 4.50 -0.09
C ILE A 709 -7.76 5.33 -0.28
N LEU A 710 -6.86 4.89 -1.16
CA LEU A 710 -5.71 5.65 -1.63
C LEU A 710 -6.00 6.20 -3.03
N ALA A 711 -5.46 7.37 -3.35
CA ALA A 711 -5.43 7.90 -4.70
C ALA A 711 -4.02 7.71 -5.28
N TYR A 712 -3.92 6.96 -6.38
CA TYR A 712 -2.73 6.85 -7.20
C TYR A 712 -2.74 7.92 -8.29
N PHE A 713 -1.65 8.68 -8.38
CA PHE A 713 -1.43 9.69 -9.41
C PHE A 713 -0.36 9.21 -10.40
N PRO A 714 -0.76 8.77 -11.61
CA PRO A 714 0.17 8.37 -12.64
C PRO A 714 1.04 9.55 -13.10
N ARG A 715 2.34 9.28 -13.29
CA ARG A 715 3.33 10.17 -13.87
C ARG A 715 4.02 9.45 -15.02
N GLU A 716 4.12 10.10 -16.17
CA GLU A 716 4.75 9.52 -17.35
C GLU A 716 6.22 9.14 -17.08
N GLU A 717 6.61 7.96 -17.54
CA GLU A 717 8.01 7.54 -17.65
C GLU A 717 8.20 6.87 -19.02
N GLY A 718 8.52 7.69 -20.02
CA GLY A 718 8.54 7.26 -21.41
C GLY A 718 7.18 6.72 -21.87
N ALA A 719 7.17 5.49 -22.37
CA ALA A 719 5.98 4.76 -22.82
C ALA A 719 5.27 3.98 -21.69
N GLY A 720 5.74 4.10 -20.44
CA GLY A 720 5.12 3.52 -19.25
C GLY A 720 4.76 4.56 -18.21
N TRP A 721 4.43 4.08 -17.01
CA TRP A 721 3.98 4.91 -15.89
C TRP A 721 4.72 4.61 -14.60
N ARG A 722 5.05 5.69 -13.88
CA ARG A 722 5.39 5.70 -12.46
C ARG A 722 4.35 6.51 -11.71
N GLY A 723 4.54 6.75 -10.42
CA GLY A 723 3.75 7.75 -9.71
C GLY A 723 3.89 7.66 -8.22
N ARG A 724 2.88 8.18 -7.52
CA ARG A 724 2.78 8.15 -6.07
C ARG A 724 1.35 7.86 -5.64
N THR A 725 1.21 7.29 -4.47
CA THR A 725 -0.09 7.13 -3.79
C THR A 725 -0.18 8.08 -2.61
N GLU A 726 -1.37 8.55 -2.31
CA GLU A 726 -1.67 9.27 -1.08
C GLU A 726 -3.02 8.81 -0.49
N PRO A 727 -3.21 8.88 0.84
CA PRO A 727 -4.51 8.64 1.44
C PRO A 727 -5.57 9.61 0.90
N PHE A 728 -6.71 9.07 0.48
CA PHE A 728 -7.86 9.84 0.02
C PHE A 728 -8.98 9.80 1.06
N ALA A 729 -9.49 8.62 1.41
CA ALA A 729 -10.58 8.48 2.37
C ALA A 729 -10.24 7.44 3.45
N ALA A 730 -10.59 7.71 4.70
CA ALA A 730 -10.52 6.72 5.77
C ALA A 730 -11.61 6.98 6.82
N ALA A 731 -12.10 5.93 7.46
CA ALA A 731 -13.08 6.00 8.54
C ALA A 731 -12.99 4.78 9.46
N ALA A 732 -13.66 4.83 10.61
CA ALA A 732 -13.80 3.65 11.47
C ALA A 732 -14.70 2.59 10.79
N ALA A 733 -14.33 1.30 10.93
CA ALA A 733 -15.03 0.18 10.29
C ALA A 733 -15.22 0.37 8.76
N PHE A 734 -14.20 0.90 8.10
CA PHE A 734 -14.23 1.26 6.68
C PHE A 734 -13.48 0.26 5.78
N ASN A 735 -13.70 -1.03 5.99
CA ASN A 735 -13.15 -2.11 5.16
C ASN A 735 -13.82 -2.13 3.78
N VAL A 736 -13.41 -1.21 2.92
CA VAL A 736 -13.94 -1.02 1.56
C VAL A 736 -13.73 -2.29 0.75
N ALA A 737 -14.82 -2.89 0.31
CA ALA A 737 -14.78 -4.10 -0.50
C ALA A 737 -14.76 -3.78 -1.98
N ASP A 738 -15.47 -2.74 -2.42
CA ASP A 738 -15.50 -2.31 -3.81
C ASP A 738 -16.06 -0.88 -3.94
N MET A 739 -15.83 -0.22 -5.07
CA MET A 739 -16.25 1.15 -5.35
C MET A 739 -16.39 1.46 -6.84
N VAL A 740 -17.35 2.31 -7.17
CA VAL A 740 -17.66 2.77 -8.53
C VAL A 740 -18.06 4.25 -8.54
N PHE A 741 -17.79 4.96 -9.63
CA PHE A 741 -18.35 6.30 -9.82
C PHE A 741 -19.77 6.23 -10.38
N GLY A 742 -20.70 6.92 -9.71
CA GLY A 742 -22.08 7.04 -10.13
C GLY A 742 -22.28 8.07 -11.26
N SER A 743 -23.48 8.07 -11.86
CA SER A 743 -23.81 9.00 -12.96
C SER A 743 -23.84 10.48 -12.54
N ASP A 744 -23.96 10.75 -11.24
CA ASP A 744 -23.88 12.08 -10.65
C ASP A 744 -22.42 12.56 -10.47
N GLY A 745 -21.44 11.70 -10.76
CA GLY A 745 -20.02 11.97 -10.62
C GLY A 745 -19.46 11.76 -9.21
N ALA A 746 -20.27 11.28 -8.26
CA ALA A 746 -19.80 10.92 -6.92
C ALA A 746 -19.21 9.49 -6.91
N LEU A 747 -18.31 9.23 -5.97
CA LEU A 747 -17.79 7.88 -5.73
C LEU A 747 -18.71 7.16 -4.75
N TYR A 748 -19.26 6.02 -5.16
CA TYR A 748 -20.05 5.13 -4.33
C TYR A 748 -19.25 3.89 -3.99
N GLY A 749 -19.48 3.31 -2.82
CA GLY A 749 -18.83 2.07 -2.47
C GLY A 749 -19.55 1.30 -1.38
N VAL A 750 -19.05 0.07 -1.18
CA VAL A 750 -19.54 -0.83 -0.14
C VAL A 750 -18.40 -1.23 0.79
N THR A 751 -18.69 -1.29 2.09
CA THR A 751 -17.83 -1.98 3.06
C THR A 751 -18.34 -3.40 3.26
N GLY A 752 -17.47 -4.32 3.65
CA GLY A 752 -17.86 -5.70 3.93
C GLY A 752 -16.76 -6.71 3.68
N GLY A 753 -17.17 -7.95 3.38
CA GLY A 753 -16.30 -9.10 3.32
C GLY A 753 -16.08 -9.78 4.68
N ARG A 754 -15.80 -11.08 4.63
CA ARG A 754 -15.57 -11.97 5.79
C ARG A 754 -16.67 -11.92 6.86
N GLY A 755 -17.92 -11.76 6.43
CA GLY A 755 -19.09 -11.71 7.32
C GLY A 755 -19.17 -10.47 8.22
N THR A 756 -18.40 -9.42 7.92
CA THR A 756 -18.44 -8.15 8.64
C THR A 756 -19.70 -7.35 8.29
N GLN A 757 -20.10 -6.44 9.19
CA GLN A 757 -21.20 -5.51 8.95
C GLN A 757 -20.91 -4.62 7.73
N SER A 758 -21.84 -4.56 6.80
CA SER A 758 -21.71 -3.76 5.58
C SER A 758 -22.40 -2.40 5.68
N THR A 759 -21.82 -1.43 4.98
CA THR A 759 -22.39 -0.11 4.73
C THR A 759 -22.29 0.23 3.24
N PHE A 760 -23.27 0.95 2.74
CA PHE A 760 -23.24 1.60 1.43
C PHE A 760 -23.00 3.09 1.64
N PHE A 761 -21.96 3.64 1.02
CA PHE A 761 -21.50 5.01 1.24
C PHE A 761 -21.33 5.77 -0.07
N ARG A 762 -21.30 7.10 0.04
CA ARG A 762 -21.08 8.03 -1.06
C ARG A 762 -20.06 9.09 -0.65
N ILE A 763 -19.15 9.43 -1.55
CA ILE A 763 -18.17 10.52 -1.42
C ILE A 763 -18.38 11.46 -2.60
N ALA A 764 -18.68 12.72 -2.31
CA ALA A 764 -18.91 13.76 -3.31
C ALA A 764 -18.02 14.98 -3.02
N SER A 765 -17.87 15.85 -4.01
CA SER A 765 -17.11 17.09 -3.91
C SER A 765 -18.02 18.30 -3.99
N ASP A 766 -17.63 19.40 -3.36
CA ASP A 766 -18.39 20.66 -3.37
C ASP A 766 -18.42 21.24 -4.80
N ALA A 767 -19.61 21.66 -5.25
CA ALA A 767 -19.83 22.18 -6.59
C ALA A 767 -18.96 23.44 -6.85
N GLY A 768 -18.25 23.46 -7.98
CA GLY A 768 -17.43 24.62 -8.40
C GLY A 768 -16.01 24.67 -7.81
N SER A 769 -15.56 23.60 -7.14
CA SER A 769 -14.20 23.47 -6.65
C SER A 769 -13.21 23.31 -7.83
N ARG A 770 -12.63 24.43 -8.30
CA ARG A 770 -11.50 24.49 -9.25
C ARG A 770 -11.81 24.12 -10.72
N PRO A 771 -11.18 24.81 -11.69
CA PRO A 771 -11.37 24.54 -13.12
C PRO A 771 -10.83 23.14 -13.50
N GLU A 772 -11.42 22.58 -14.56
CA GLU A 772 -10.96 21.35 -15.20
C GLU A 772 -9.48 21.50 -15.59
N VAL A 773 -8.62 20.67 -15.00
CA VAL A 773 -7.19 20.66 -15.32
C VAL A 773 -6.99 19.63 -16.43
N ALA A 774 -6.29 20.01 -17.50
CA ALA A 774 -5.90 19.07 -18.55
C ALA A 774 -5.13 17.90 -17.95
N ALA A 775 -5.39 16.71 -18.46
CA ALA A 775 -4.74 15.50 -17.98
C ALA A 775 -3.21 15.59 -18.21
N PRO A 776 -2.38 15.10 -17.28
CA PRO A 776 -0.96 15.46 -17.18
C PRO A 776 -0.04 14.77 -18.21
N THR A 777 -0.53 14.44 -19.41
CA THR A 777 0.28 13.78 -20.44
C THR A 777 1.08 14.77 -21.28
N THR A 778 2.35 14.47 -21.52
CA THR A 778 3.22 15.23 -22.42
C THR A 778 3.13 14.71 -23.86
N GLU A 779 3.47 15.55 -24.84
CA GLU A 779 3.56 15.13 -26.25
C GLU A 779 4.61 14.02 -26.44
N ALA A 780 5.73 14.11 -25.71
CA ALA A 780 6.78 13.10 -25.74
C ALA A 780 6.30 11.74 -25.20
N GLY A 781 5.62 11.74 -24.06
CA GLY A 781 5.01 10.53 -23.47
C GLY A 781 3.95 9.93 -24.38
N ALA A 782 3.08 10.76 -24.96
CA ALA A 782 2.07 10.32 -25.92
C ALA A 782 2.71 9.68 -27.17
N GLY A 783 3.78 10.27 -27.70
CA GLY A 783 4.56 9.72 -28.82
C GLY A 783 5.23 8.37 -28.47
N ALA A 784 5.80 8.26 -27.28
CA ALA A 784 6.42 7.02 -26.79
C ALA A 784 5.36 5.90 -26.62
N ARG A 785 4.21 6.21 -26.02
CA ARG A 785 3.09 5.25 -25.90
C ARG A 785 2.51 4.87 -27.25
N ALA A 786 2.42 5.78 -28.21
CA ALA A 786 2.00 5.47 -29.57
C ALA A 786 2.98 4.49 -30.26
N MET A 787 4.29 4.67 -30.09
CA MET A 787 5.31 3.73 -30.58
C MET A 787 5.15 2.35 -29.92
N ARG A 788 4.99 2.30 -28.60
CA ARG A 788 4.72 1.05 -27.88
C ARG A 788 3.47 0.36 -28.41
N ARG A 789 2.33 1.07 -28.52
CA ARG A 789 1.07 0.51 -29.04
C ARG A 789 1.19 0.00 -30.48
N MET A 790 2.00 0.67 -31.32
CA MET A 790 2.31 0.18 -32.66
C MET A 790 3.01 -1.19 -32.60
N LEU A 791 4.00 -1.36 -31.73
CA LEU A 791 4.67 -2.66 -31.52
C LEU A 791 3.71 -3.71 -30.95
N GLU A 792 2.87 -3.33 -29.99
CA GLU A 792 1.86 -4.19 -29.36
C GLU A 792 0.82 -4.72 -30.36
N SER A 793 0.56 -3.99 -31.45
CA SER A 793 -0.29 -4.49 -32.55
C SER A 793 0.27 -5.77 -33.20
N GLY A 794 1.59 -5.97 -33.15
CA GLY A 794 2.28 -7.17 -33.63
C GLY A 794 2.22 -8.37 -32.69
N HIS A 795 1.74 -8.21 -31.45
CA HIS A 795 1.78 -9.28 -30.43
C HIS A 795 0.81 -10.44 -30.69
N LEU A 796 -0.12 -10.30 -31.64
CA LEU A 796 -1.04 -11.36 -32.05
C LEU A 796 -0.61 -12.00 -33.36
N ALA A 797 -0.28 -11.16 -34.35
CA ALA A 797 0.23 -11.57 -35.65
C ALA A 797 1.19 -10.49 -36.18
N SER A 798 2.44 -10.87 -36.45
CA SER A 798 3.44 -9.97 -37.01
C SER A 798 3.55 -10.12 -38.53
N ALA A 799 3.66 -8.98 -39.22
CA ALA A 799 3.98 -8.90 -40.65
C ALA A 799 5.46 -8.49 -40.84
N PRO A 800 6.09 -8.70 -42.01
CA PRO A 800 7.49 -8.34 -42.23
C PRO A 800 7.88 -6.89 -41.86
N PRO A 801 7.05 -5.84 -42.10
CA PRO A 801 7.36 -4.49 -41.62
C PRO A 801 7.46 -4.38 -40.10
N MET A 802 6.70 -5.19 -39.36
CA MET A 802 6.75 -5.24 -37.89
C MET A 802 8.09 -5.78 -37.40
N MET A 803 8.68 -6.73 -38.12
CA MET A 803 9.99 -7.28 -37.77
C MET A 803 11.07 -6.20 -37.76
N GLU A 804 11.15 -5.40 -38.81
CA GLU A 804 12.18 -4.35 -38.91
C GLU A 804 11.95 -3.24 -37.89
N LEU A 805 10.69 -2.84 -37.68
CA LEU A 805 10.35 -1.86 -36.65
C LEU A 805 10.74 -2.38 -35.26
N ALA A 806 10.32 -3.60 -34.91
CA ALA A 806 10.65 -4.20 -33.63
C ALA A 806 12.17 -4.33 -33.46
N TRP A 807 12.91 -4.74 -34.50
CA TRP A 807 14.36 -4.87 -34.39
C TRP A 807 15.06 -3.54 -34.10
N GLN A 808 14.60 -2.46 -34.74
CA GLN A 808 15.12 -1.11 -34.48
C GLN A 808 14.85 -0.66 -33.03
N GLN A 809 13.73 -1.10 -32.45
CA GLN A 809 13.28 -0.70 -31.12
C GLN A 809 13.72 -1.64 -29.98
N LEU A 810 14.27 -2.83 -30.28
CA LEU A 810 14.78 -3.78 -29.28
C LEU A 810 15.78 -3.16 -28.31
N GLY A 811 16.64 -2.27 -28.82
CA GLY A 811 17.68 -1.59 -28.05
C GLY A 811 17.25 -0.23 -27.47
N SER A 812 15.95 0.04 -27.39
CA SER A 812 15.45 1.33 -26.90
C SER A 812 15.91 1.61 -25.47
N ALA A 813 16.22 2.88 -25.20
CA ALA A 813 16.47 3.37 -23.85
C ALA A 813 15.19 3.23 -23.00
N ASP A 814 14.02 3.42 -23.62
CA ASP A 814 12.72 3.16 -23.02
C ASP A 814 12.46 1.65 -22.90
N VAL A 815 12.42 1.18 -21.66
CA VAL A 815 12.26 -0.24 -21.34
C VAL A 815 10.92 -0.80 -21.80
N ALA A 816 9.85 0.00 -21.80
CA ALA A 816 8.52 -0.46 -22.19
C ALA A 816 8.42 -0.62 -23.71
N ILE A 817 9.08 0.25 -24.48
CA ILE A 817 9.24 0.10 -25.93
C ILE A 817 10.07 -1.15 -26.27
N GLY A 818 11.23 -1.32 -25.61
CA GLY A 818 12.08 -2.50 -25.80
C GLY A 818 11.38 -3.81 -25.45
N TYR A 819 10.55 -3.81 -24.41
CA TYR A 819 9.71 -4.95 -24.02
C TYR A 819 8.70 -5.30 -25.11
N ALA A 820 7.93 -4.32 -25.60
CA ALA A 820 6.96 -4.54 -26.67
C ALA A 820 7.63 -5.02 -27.97
N ALA A 821 8.79 -4.44 -28.31
CA ALA A 821 9.59 -4.91 -29.45
C ALA A 821 10.03 -6.38 -29.30
N ARG A 822 10.46 -6.80 -28.11
CA ARG A 822 10.81 -8.20 -27.81
C ARG A 822 9.61 -9.10 -28.04
N VAL A 823 8.46 -8.78 -27.45
CA VAL A 823 7.24 -9.59 -27.59
C VAL A 823 6.80 -9.67 -29.06
N ALA A 824 6.87 -8.57 -29.81
CA ALA A 824 6.57 -8.58 -31.24
C ALA A 824 7.48 -9.54 -32.02
N ILE A 825 8.80 -9.50 -31.81
CA ILE A 825 9.74 -10.43 -32.46
C ILE A 825 9.51 -11.88 -32.02
N GLU A 826 9.13 -12.11 -30.78
CA GLU A 826 8.80 -13.45 -30.27
C GLU A 826 7.57 -14.08 -30.95
N THR A 827 6.78 -13.32 -31.71
CA THR A 827 5.69 -13.87 -32.55
C THR A 827 6.15 -14.31 -33.94
N ILE A 828 7.38 -13.96 -34.33
CA ILE A 828 7.94 -14.25 -35.65
C ILE A 828 8.77 -15.54 -35.56
N PRO A 829 8.66 -16.47 -36.52
CA PRO A 829 9.48 -17.68 -36.58
C PRO A 829 10.97 -17.38 -36.41
N VAL A 830 11.61 -18.11 -35.49
CA VAL A 830 13.00 -17.87 -35.05
C VAL A 830 14.00 -17.94 -36.21
N ASP A 831 13.78 -18.81 -37.19
CA ASP A 831 14.64 -18.99 -38.37
C ASP A 831 14.80 -17.72 -39.21
N GLN A 832 13.87 -16.76 -39.11
CA GLN A 832 13.93 -15.50 -39.84
C GLN A 832 14.88 -14.46 -39.22
N TRP A 833 15.17 -14.57 -37.91
CA TRP A 833 15.92 -13.53 -37.18
C TRP A 833 17.03 -14.07 -36.28
N ARG A 834 17.13 -15.39 -36.11
CA ARG A 834 18.17 -16.08 -35.32
C ARG A 834 19.59 -15.61 -35.67
N ASP A 835 19.95 -15.70 -36.94
CA ASP A 835 21.31 -15.37 -37.37
C ASP A 835 21.62 -13.89 -37.15
N ARG A 836 20.61 -13.02 -37.31
CA ARG A 836 20.71 -11.60 -36.99
C ARG A 836 20.97 -11.39 -35.50
N ALA A 837 20.28 -12.10 -34.61
CA ALA A 837 20.51 -12.02 -33.15
C ALA A 837 21.94 -12.42 -32.76
N LEU A 838 22.49 -13.46 -33.41
CA LEU A 838 23.83 -13.98 -33.11
C LEU A 838 24.96 -13.08 -33.60
N VAL A 839 24.72 -12.17 -34.55
CA VAL A 839 25.75 -11.25 -35.08
C VAL A 839 25.49 -9.78 -34.73
N GLU A 840 24.33 -9.44 -34.16
CA GLU A 840 23.97 -8.08 -33.75
C GLU A 840 24.98 -7.53 -32.74
N SER A 841 25.48 -6.32 -32.99
CA SER A 841 26.52 -5.65 -32.18
C SER A 841 26.08 -4.28 -31.65
N GLY A 842 24.94 -3.77 -32.11
CA GLY A 842 24.35 -2.54 -31.64
C GLY A 842 23.50 -2.71 -30.38
N PRO A 843 22.72 -1.68 -30.01
CA PRO A 843 21.90 -1.65 -28.80
C PRO A 843 20.89 -2.80 -28.68
N ALA A 844 20.46 -3.39 -29.80
CA ALA A 844 19.50 -4.49 -29.83
C ALA A 844 20.08 -5.85 -29.35
N ALA A 845 21.40 -6.00 -29.26
CA ALA A 845 22.05 -7.31 -29.09
C ALA A 845 21.56 -8.09 -27.86
N ARG A 846 21.50 -7.46 -26.68
CA ARG A 846 21.10 -8.14 -25.44
C ARG A 846 19.64 -8.63 -25.50
N ILE A 847 18.72 -7.76 -25.89
CA ILE A 847 17.29 -8.11 -25.93
C ILE A 847 16.99 -9.10 -27.07
N ALA A 848 17.71 -9.04 -28.19
CA ALA A 848 17.64 -10.05 -29.25
C ALA A 848 18.10 -11.43 -28.74
N LEU A 849 19.20 -11.49 -27.98
CA LEU A 849 19.66 -12.73 -27.35
C LEU A 849 18.68 -13.25 -26.29
N LEU A 850 17.99 -12.37 -25.57
CA LEU A 850 16.94 -12.77 -24.63
C LEU A 850 15.75 -13.41 -25.37
N ALA A 851 15.30 -12.81 -26.47
CA ALA A 851 14.26 -13.40 -27.32
C ALA A 851 14.71 -14.78 -27.85
N LEU A 852 15.97 -14.92 -28.27
CA LEU A 852 16.53 -16.20 -28.71
C LEU A 852 16.63 -17.22 -27.56
N ALA A 853 17.00 -16.80 -26.35
CA ALA A 853 17.01 -17.68 -25.18
C ALA A 853 15.63 -18.22 -24.84
N ARG A 854 14.57 -17.42 -25.07
CA ARG A 854 13.18 -17.80 -24.81
C ARG A 854 12.62 -18.77 -25.85
N LEU A 855 12.99 -18.62 -27.12
CA LEU A 855 12.34 -19.33 -28.25
C LEU A 855 13.24 -20.24 -29.08
N GLY A 856 14.55 -20.04 -29.05
CA GLY A 856 15.52 -20.84 -29.81
C GLY A 856 15.46 -22.32 -29.45
N VAL A 857 16.11 -23.17 -30.22
CA VAL A 857 16.17 -24.62 -29.97
C VAL A 857 17.42 -24.99 -29.15
N ASP A 858 17.56 -26.24 -28.72
CA ASP A 858 18.72 -26.69 -27.92
C ASP A 858 20.06 -26.43 -28.62
N ALA A 859 20.10 -26.50 -29.96
CA ALA A 859 21.29 -26.20 -30.76
C ALA A 859 21.72 -24.72 -30.70
N ASP A 860 20.86 -23.82 -30.22
CA ASP A 860 21.16 -22.40 -30.10
C ASP A 860 21.86 -22.06 -28.79
N ARG A 861 21.78 -22.93 -27.78
CA ARG A 861 22.28 -22.67 -26.42
C ARG A 861 23.74 -22.23 -26.41
N ASP A 862 24.63 -23.02 -26.98
CA ASP A 862 26.06 -22.70 -26.89
C ASP A 862 26.43 -21.48 -27.77
N PRO A 863 25.96 -21.37 -29.03
CA PRO A 863 26.15 -20.15 -29.83
C PRO A 863 25.65 -18.86 -29.17
N LEU A 864 24.47 -18.88 -28.54
CA LEU A 864 23.89 -17.69 -27.91
C LEU A 864 24.68 -17.29 -26.65
N LEU A 865 25.09 -18.26 -25.82
CA LEU A 865 25.87 -18.03 -24.59
C LEU A 865 27.30 -17.59 -24.92
N GLU A 866 27.90 -18.13 -25.98
CA GLU A 866 29.18 -17.67 -26.49
C GLU A 866 29.10 -16.23 -26.98
N ARG A 867 28.04 -15.91 -27.75
CA ARG A 867 27.80 -14.55 -28.22
C ARG A 867 27.58 -13.58 -27.07
N LEU A 868 26.83 -13.96 -26.04
CA LEU A 868 26.65 -13.19 -24.81
C LEU A 868 28.00 -12.80 -24.18
N CYS A 869 28.92 -13.76 -24.07
CA CYS A 869 30.27 -13.49 -23.55
C CYS A 869 31.15 -12.65 -24.48
N ASP A 870 30.81 -12.51 -25.77
CA ASP A 870 31.49 -11.65 -26.74
C ASP A 870 30.92 -10.22 -26.80
N LEU A 871 29.87 -9.92 -26.02
CA LEU A 871 29.35 -8.57 -25.91
C LEU A 871 30.29 -7.66 -25.09
N PRO A 872 30.27 -6.34 -25.32
CA PRO A 872 30.95 -5.38 -24.46
C PRO A 872 30.58 -5.60 -22.98
N THR A 873 31.52 -5.36 -22.07
CA THR A 873 31.27 -5.44 -20.62
C THR A 873 30.07 -4.58 -20.23
N PRO A 874 29.12 -5.09 -19.43
CA PRO A 874 27.97 -4.30 -19.01
C PRO A 874 28.46 -3.10 -18.20
N SER A 875 27.95 -1.92 -18.51
CA SER A 875 28.37 -0.67 -17.89
C SER A 875 27.45 -0.18 -16.78
N ASN A 876 26.26 -0.79 -16.63
CA ASN A 876 25.27 -0.41 -15.63
C ASN A 876 24.46 -1.62 -15.15
N ARG A 877 23.71 -1.42 -14.06
CA ARG A 877 22.85 -2.43 -13.42
C ARG A 877 21.91 -3.11 -14.42
N ARG A 878 21.23 -2.34 -15.28
CA ARG A 878 20.30 -2.85 -16.29
C ARG A 878 20.99 -3.88 -17.21
N GLN A 879 22.15 -3.54 -17.76
CA GLN A 879 22.88 -4.45 -18.65
C GLN A 879 23.36 -5.71 -17.92
N ILE A 880 23.74 -5.61 -16.63
CA ILE A 880 24.09 -6.78 -15.82
C ILE A 880 22.88 -7.71 -15.67
N LEU A 881 21.71 -7.16 -15.32
CA LEU A 881 20.48 -7.93 -15.18
C LEU A 881 20.02 -8.53 -16.52
N GLU A 882 20.17 -7.80 -17.63
CA GLU A 882 19.92 -8.33 -18.97
C GLU A 882 20.81 -9.54 -19.27
N GLU A 883 22.13 -9.43 -19.06
CA GLU A 883 23.07 -10.52 -19.33
C GLU A 883 22.83 -11.74 -18.42
N LEU A 884 22.58 -11.53 -17.13
CA LEU A 884 22.21 -12.60 -16.20
C LEU A 884 20.90 -13.25 -16.60
N ARG A 885 19.90 -12.46 -17.01
CA ARG A 885 18.60 -12.99 -17.42
C ARG A 885 18.70 -13.82 -18.71
N ILE A 886 19.48 -13.37 -19.70
CA ILE A 886 19.76 -14.15 -20.91
C ILE A 886 20.37 -15.51 -20.55
N ALA A 887 21.42 -15.53 -19.71
CA ALA A 887 22.09 -16.76 -19.31
C ALA A 887 21.16 -17.71 -18.52
N THR A 888 20.43 -17.17 -17.54
CA THR A 888 19.52 -17.98 -16.70
C THR A 888 18.34 -18.54 -17.49
N VAL A 889 17.72 -17.77 -18.39
CA VAL A 889 16.63 -18.26 -19.26
C VAL A 889 17.14 -19.33 -20.23
N ALA A 890 18.30 -19.11 -20.87
CA ALA A 890 18.86 -20.08 -21.79
C ALA A 890 19.14 -21.42 -21.10
N ILE A 891 19.71 -21.40 -19.89
CA ILE A 891 19.97 -22.60 -19.10
C ILE A 891 18.68 -23.25 -18.61
N ALA A 892 17.71 -22.47 -18.11
CA ALA A 892 16.43 -23.00 -17.64
C ALA A 892 15.69 -23.74 -18.76
N ARG A 893 15.70 -23.21 -19.98
CA ARG A 893 14.93 -23.74 -21.10
C ARG A 893 15.68 -24.78 -21.95
N ARG A 894 17.02 -24.76 -21.97
CA ARG A 894 17.87 -25.56 -22.90
C ARG A 894 18.95 -26.39 -22.19
N GLY A 895 18.94 -26.42 -20.87
CA GLY A 895 19.87 -27.18 -20.04
C GLY A 895 21.27 -26.56 -19.94
N ASP A 896 22.17 -27.26 -19.24
CA ASP A 896 23.46 -26.71 -18.84
C ASP A 896 24.51 -26.71 -19.98
N PRO A 897 25.29 -25.64 -20.16
CA PRO A 897 26.46 -25.64 -21.02
C PRO A 897 27.60 -26.45 -20.39
N ALA A 898 28.48 -26.99 -21.23
CA ALA A 898 29.65 -27.75 -20.82
C ALA A 898 30.95 -27.16 -21.39
N GLY A 899 32.09 -27.73 -20.99
CA GLY A 899 33.39 -27.43 -21.60
C GLY A 899 33.75 -25.94 -21.62
N ALA A 900 34.11 -25.43 -22.81
CA ALA A 900 34.58 -24.07 -23.02
C ALA A 900 33.50 -23.00 -22.75
N THR A 901 32.26 -23.23 -23.17
CA THR A 901 31.14 -22.29 -22.98
C THR A 901 30.88 -22.06 -21.49
N ARG A 902 30.86 -23.14 -20.68
CA ARG A 902 30.77 -23.02 -19.21
C ARG A 902 31.91 -22.19 -18.61
N GLN A 903 33.15 -22.41 -19.06
CA GLN A 903 34.31 -21.66 -18.55
C GLN A 903 34.24 -20.17 -18.91
N ARG A 904 33.76 -19.83 -20.10
CA ARG A 904 33.54 -18.44 -20.52
C ARG A 904 32.48 -17.76 -19.66
N LEU A 905 31.37 -18.43 -19.36
CA LEU A 905 30.33 -17.89 -18.47
C LEU A 905 30.86 -17.63 -17.06
N LEU A 906 31.61 -18.58 -16.48
CA LEU A 906 32.25 -18.36 -15.18
C LEU A 906 33.20 -17.16 -15.22
N ALA A 907 34.05 -17.06 -16.25
CA ALA A 907 34.95 -15.91 -16.40
C ALA A 907 34.21 -14.57 -16.56
N ARG A 908 32.99 -14.60 -17.10
CA ARG A 908 32.15 -13.42 -17.34
C ARG A 908 31.41 -12.95 -16.09
N PHE A 909 30.82 -13.87 -15.34
CA PHE A 909 29.86 -13.55 -14.27
C PHE A 909 30.44 -13.68 -12.85
N ASP A 910 31.53 -14.43 -12.65
CA ASP A 910 32.03 -14.73 -11.30
C ASP A 910 32.38 -13.47 -10.48
N SER A 911 32.85 -12.41 -11.13
CA SER A 911 33.17 -11.13 -10.50
C SER A 911 31.95 -10.27 -10.15
N PHE A 912 30.75 -10.63 -10.59
CA PHE A 912 29.51 -9.92 -10.24
C PHE A 912 28.90 -10.40 -8.93
N PHE A 913 29.51 -11.36 -8.24
CA PHE A 913 29.04 -11.84 -6.94
C PHE A 913 30.15 -11.63 -5.90
N VAL A 914 29.93 -11.09 -4.71
CA VAL A 914 28.74 -10.40 -4.21
C VAL A 914 28.81 -8.92 -4.64
N SER A 915 27.69 -8.35 -5.10
CA SER A 915 27.60 -7.02 -5.72
C SER A 915 26.90 -5.97 -4.86
N ASN A 916 26.42 -6.34 -3.66
CA ASN A 916 25.54 -5.54 -2.81
C ASN A 916 24.22 -5.14 -3.51
N ASP A 917 23.87 -5.85 -4.59
CA ASP A 917 22.60 -5.75 -5.28
C ASP A 917 21.92 -7.10 -5.22
N LEU A 918 20.83 -7.17 -4.45
CA LEU A 918 20.17 -8.45 -4.21
C LEU A 918 19.65 -9.08 -5.51
N ALA A 919 19.15 -8.29 -6.47
CA ALA A 919 18.65 -8.84 -7.72
C ALA A 919 19.79 -9.49 -8.53
N ILE A 920 20.93 -8.80 -8.60
CA ILE A 920 22.16 -9.32 -9.21
C ILE A 920 22.67 -10.53 -8.43
N ASP A 921 22.76 -10.44 -7.10
CA ASP A 921 23.31 -11.50 -6.24
C ASP A 921 22.46 -12.75 -6.25
N ARG A 922 21.12 -12.63 -6.34
CA ARG A 922 20.22 -13.78 -6.52
C ARG A 922 20.43 -14.44 -7.88
N LEU A 923 20.39 -13.69 -8.98
CA LEU A 923 20.53 -14.28 -10.32
C LEU A 923 21.94 -14.82 -10.57
N CYS A 924 22.96 -14.06 -10.17
CA CYS A 924 24.36 -14.44 -10.32
C CYS A 924 24.72 -15.60 -9.39
N GLY A 925 24.30 -15.55 -8.12
CA GLY A 925 24.46 -16.66 -7.18
C GLY A 925 23.86 -17.96 -7.71
N ASP A 926 22.61 -17.91 -8.21
CA ASP A 926 21.94 -19.07 -8.80
C ASP A 926 22.69 -19.62 -10.01
N LEU A 927 23.17 -18.72 -10.88
CA LEU A 927 23.96 -19.07 -12.06
C LEU A 927 25.28 -19.73 -11.66
N LEU A 928 26.01 -19.14 -10.71
CA LEU A 928 27.30 -19.67 -10.24
C LEU A 928 27.13 -21.02 -9.53
N ALA A 929 26.08 -21.20 -8.73
CA ALA A 929 25.77 -22.48 -8.10
C ALA A 929 25.43 -23.54 -9.16
N ARG A 930 24.56 -23.21 -10.11
CA ARG A 930 24.19 -24.11 -11.21
C ARG A 930 25.40 -24.50 -12.06
N LEU A 931 26.28 -23.54 -12.35
CA LEU A 931 27.54 -23.78 -13.07
C LEU A 931 28.64 -24.40 -12.19
N ARG A 932 28.43 -24.61 -10.88
CA ARG A 932 29.44 -25.14 -9.94
C ARG A 932 30.72 -24.30 -9.92
N ALA A 933 30.59 -23.01 -9.66
CA ALA A 933 31.72 -22.09 -9.52
C ALA A 933 32.66 -22.55 -8.36
N PRO A 934 33.98 -22.48 -8.55
CA PRO A 934 34.93 -22.84 -7.49
C PRO A 934 34.83 -21.85 -6.32
N ASN A 935 35.03 -22.34 -5.10
CA ASN A 935 35.05 -21.54 -3.86
C ASN A 935 33.75 -20.76 -3.56
N LEU A 936 32.63 -21.11 -4.20
CA LEU A 936 31.35 -20.42 -4.00
C LEU A 936 30.86 -20.55 -2.56
N SER A 937 30.94 -21.73 -1.94
CA SER A 937 30.47 -21.93 -0.55
C SER A 937 31.16 -20.99 0.43
N GLN A 938 32.47 -20.78 0.32
CA GLN A 938 33.21 -19.86 1.20
C GLN A 938 32.74 -18.41 1.04
N ARG A 939 32.45 -17.98 -0.20
CA ARG A 939 31.93 -16.63 -0.48
C ARG A 939 30.51 -16.46 0.05
N VAL A 940 29.64 -17.46 -0.14
CA VAL A 940 28.26 -17.42 0.36
C VAL A 940 28.24 -17.42 1.90
N ILE A 941 29.14 -18.16 2.57
CA ILE A 941 29.24 -18.13 4.03
C ILE A 941 29.75 -16.79 4.52
N SER A 942 30.70 -16.16 3.82
CA SER A 942 31.11 -14.78 4.14
C SER A 942 29.92 -13.85 4.01
N TRP A 943 29.20 -13.91 2.89
CA TRP A 943 28.00 -13.10 2.65
C TRP A 943 26.94 -13.29 3.74
N LEU A 944 26.67 -14.53 4.14
CA LEU A 944 25.78 -14.87 5.25
C LEU A 944 26.26 -14.28 6.59
N THR A 945 27.57 -14.34 6.86
CA THR A 945 28.13 -13.81 8.11
C THR A 945 28.03 -12.28 8.12
N ASP A 946 28.33 -11.63 7.00
CA ASP A 946 28.40 -10.18 6.87
C ASP A 946 27.01 -9.54 6.80
N GLN A 947 26.04 -10.24 6.19
CA GLN A 947 24.68 -9.74 5.93
C GLN A 947 23.58 -10.53 6.68
N GLY A 948 23.95 -11.30 7.70
CA GLY A 948 23.02 -12.21 8.41
C GLY A 948 21.84 -11.49 9.08
N ALA A 949 21.98 -10.20 9.40
CA ALA A 949 20.91 -9.38 9.97
C ALA A 949 19.93 -8.83 8.90
N GLU A 950 20.34 -8.84 7.63
CA GLU A 950 19.58 -8.31 6.50
C GLU A 950 18.91 -9.44 5.69
N ALA A 951 18.09 -9.07 4.72
CA ALA A 951 17.35 -10.04 3.90
C ALA A 951 18.26 -10.88 2.99
N GLU A 952 19.42 -10.34 2.66
CA GLU A 952 20.56 -10.97 1.99
C GLU A 952 21.07 -12.19 2.77
N GLY A 953 21.02 -12.19 4.10
CA GLY A 953 21.36 -13.34 4.92
C GLY A 953 20.49 -14.57 4.62
N LEU A 954 19.19 -14.38 4.40
CA LEU A 954 18.31 -15.48 4.00
C LEU A 954 18.56 -15.91 2.54
N ALA A 955 18.91 -14.98 1.65
CA ALA A 955 19.30 -15.31 0.28
C ALA A 955 20.57 -16.18 0.24
N ALA A 956 21.55 -15.84 1.08
CA ALA A 956 22.78 -16.61 1.26
C ALA A 956 22.48 -18.02 1.79
N LEU A 957 21.68 -18.14 2.86
CA LEU A 957 21.22 -19.44 3.38
C LEU A 957 20.53 -20.29 2.30
N ARG A 958 19.60 -19.69 1.55
CA ARG A 958 18.87 -20.36 0.47
C ARG A 958 19.84 -20.85 -0.62
N LEU A 959 20.88 -20.10 -0.94
CA LEU A 959 21.88 -20.48 -1.94
C LEU A 959 22.80 -21.61 -1.44
N LEU A 960 23.12 -21.68 -0.14
CA LEU A 960 23.99 -22.72 0.43
C LEU A 960 23.47 -24.14 0.18
N ARG A 961 22.15 -24.32 0.03
CA ARG A 961 21.49 -25.59 -0.36
C ARG A 961 22.10 -26.23 -1.62
N PHE A 962 22.71 -25.41 -2.47
CA PHE A 962 23.25 -25.81 -3.76
C PHE A 962 24.79 -25.72 -3.81
N THR A 963 25.44 -25.59 -2.66
CA THR A 963 26.90 -25.54 -2.53
C THR A 963 27.43 -26.71 -1.70
N ALA A 964 28.72 -27.00 -1.79
CA ALA A 964 29.35 -28.02 -0.94
C ALA A 964 29.76 -27.42 0.41
N ALA A 965 29.23 -27.97 1.51
CA ALA A 965 29.55 -27.59 2.88
C ALA A 965 30.41 -28.64 3.61
N ASP A 966 31.15 -28.20 4.64
CA ASP A 966 31.90 -29.07 5.56
C ASP A 966 31.55 -28.72 7.02
N GLN A 967 31.98 -29.55 7.98
CA GLN A 967 31.64 -29.37 9.39
C GLN A 967 32.07 -28.03 10.02
N LEU A 968 33.16 -27.41 9.52
CA LEU A 968 33.60 -26.10 10.03
C LEU A 968 32.66 -24.99 9.52
N GLN A 969 32.11 -25.17 8.33
CA GLN A 969 31.12 -24.28 7.74
C GLN A 969 29.78 -24.36 8.48
N ASP A 970 29.36 -25.55 8.93
CA ASP A 970 28.10 -25.75 9.65
C ASP A 970 28.02 -24.94 10.95
N ALA A 971 29.12 -24.84 11.70
CA ALA A 971 29.17 -24.02 12.91
C ALA A 971 28.98 -22.52 12.62
N ARG A 972 29.51 -22.02 11.49
CA ARG A 972 29.31 -20.63 11.06
C ARG A 972 27.88 -20.41 10.57
N ILE A 973 27.32 -21.38 9.87
CA ILE A 973 25.91 -21.37 9.42
C ILE A 973 24.99 -21.31 10.65
N GLN A 974 25.23 -22.09 11.71
CA GLN A 974 24.45 -22.02 12.95
C GLN A 974 24.49 -20.64 13.60
N ALA A 975 25.68 -20.06 13.75
CA ALA A 975 25.79 -18.74 14.36
C ALA A 975 25.03 -17.66 13.57
N ALA A 976 25.10 -17.70 12.24
CA ALA A 976 24.36 -16.77 11.39
C ALA A 976 22.85 -17.07 11.35
N LEU A 977 22.46 -18.33 11.45
CA LEU A 977 21.06 -18.75 11.52
C LEU A 977 20.37 -18.21 12.77
N GLU A 978 21.05 -18.16 13.91
CA GLU A 978 20.52 -17.50 15.12
C GLU A 978 20.17 -16.04 14.85
N VAL A 979 21.04 -15.32 14.13
CA VAL A 979 20.76 -13.94 13.71
C VAL A 979 19.53 -13.90 12.80
N VAL A 980 19.47 -14.75 11.77
CA VAL A 980 18.34 -14.79 10.82
C VAL A 980 17.01 -15.12 11.49
N ARG A 981 16.99 -16.08 12.43
CA ARG A 981 15.78 -16.48 13.18
C ARG A 981 15.25 -15.38 14.11
N ASN A 982 16.16 -14.54 14.60
CA ASN A 982 15.83 -13.42 15.47
C ASN A 982 15.41 -12.15 14.69
N ARG A 983 15.48 -12.17 13.36
CA ARG A 983 15.04 -11.04 12.52
C ARG A 983 13.54 -10.83 12.63
N GLN A 984 13.15 -9.56 12.56
CA GLN A 984 11.77 -9.17 12.34
C GLN A 984 11.40 -9.36 10.88
N GLY A 985 10.19 -9.85 10.64
CA GLY A 985 9.68 -10.05 9.29
C GLY A 985 8.28 -10.61 9.32
N GLY A 986 7.76 -10.94 8.14
CA GLY A 986 6.44 -11.51 7.95
C GLY A 986 6.34 -12.92 8.52
N HIS A 987 5.16 -13.50 8.34
CA HIS A 987 4.83 -14.81 8.88
C HIS A 987 5.72 -15.95 8.31
N SER A 988 6.05 -15.95 7.02
CA SER A 988 6.82 -17.02 6.38
C SER A 988 8.33 -16.97 6.66
N LEU A 989 8.88 -15.86 7.15
CA LEU A 989 10.33 -15.67 7.31
C LEU A 989 11.03 -16.80 8.09
N ARG A 990 10.52 -17.11 9.30
CA ARG A 990 11.10 -18.19 10.13
C ARG A 990 10.89 -19.57 9.49
N GLY A 991 9.73 -19.78 8.86
CA GLY A 991 9.42 -21.03 8.17
C GLY A 991 10.41 -21.33 7.05
N PHE A 992 10.80 -20.32 6.27
CA PHE A 992 11.83 -20.49 5.23
C PHE A 992 13.20 -20.81 5.82
N ALA A 993 13.61 -20.10 6.87
CA ALA A 993 14.88 -20.39 7.56
C ALA A 993 14.89 -21.85 8.08
N ASP A 994 13.82 -22.29 8.74
CA ASP A 994 13.73 -23.63 9.29
C ASP A 994 13.62 -24.72 8.22
N GLN A 995 12.95 -24.44 7.09
CA GLN A 995 12.94 -25.33 5.93
C GLN A 995 14.34 -25.48 5.34
N ILE A 996 15.05 -24.37 5.09
CA ILE A 996 16.42 -24.39 4.56
C ILE A 996 17.34 -25.19 5.48
N VAL A 997 17.24 -24.99 6.79
CA VAL A 997 18.07 -25.69 7.79
C VAL A 997 17.78 -27.19 7.79
N ARG A 998 16.52 -27.60 7.69
CA ARG A 998 16.15 -29.02 7.54
C ARG A 998 16.73 -29.66 6.28
N GLU A 999 16.85 -28.90 5.20
CA GLU A 999 17.45 -29.38 3.95
C GLU A 999 18.99 -29.38 3.97
N LEU A 1000 19.61 -28.54 4.81
CA LEU A 1000 21.06 -28.48 4.99
C LEU A 1000 21.57 -29.48 6.04
N ASP A 1001 20.76 -29.87 7.01
CA ASP A 1001 21.14 -30.82 8.06
C ASP A 1001 21.57 -32.17 7.47
N ASP A 1002 22.81 -32.56 7.78
CA ASP A 1002 23.42 -33.81 7.35
C ASP A 1002 23.17 -34.97 8.33
N GLY A 1003 22.37 -34.73 9.38
CA GLY A 1003 22.08 -35.67 10.45
C GLY A 1003 23.13 -35.69 11.57
N SER A 1004 24.13 -34.79 11.54
CA SER A 1004 25.10 -34.60 12.62
C SER A 1004 24.48 -33.95 13.86
N GLY A 1005 23.32 -33.30 13.72
CA GLY A 1005 22.66 -32.52 14.76
C GLY A 1005 23.30 -31.15 15.01
N VAL A 1006 24.33 -30.76 14.24
CA VAL A 1006 24.92 -29.41 14.29
C VAL A 1006 23.91 -28.39 13.76
N LEU A 1007 23.30 -28.69 12.62
CA LEU A 1007 22.19 -27.90 12.08
C LEU A 1007 20.88 -28.52 12.54
N SER A 1008 20.10 -27.86 13.40
CA SER A 1008 18.77 -28.37 13.76
C SER A 1008 17.71 -27.27 13.76
N ALA A 1009 16.53 -27.62 13.24
CA ALA A 1009 15.33 -26.83 13.46
C ALA A 1009 14.80 -27.10 14.87
N PRO A 1010 14.36 -26.07 15.62
CA PRO A 1010 13.82 -26.26 16.95
C PRO A 1010 12.57 -27.17 16.88
N GLU A 1011 12.58 -28.24 17.67
CA GLU A 1011 11.43 -29.12 17.82
C GLU A 1011 10.45 -28.46 18.80
N LEU A 1012 9.24 -28.15 18.34
CA LEU A 1012 8.18 -27.61 19.20
C LEU A 1012 7.51 -28.77 19.92
N ALA A 1013 7.59 -28.79 21.26
CA ALA A 1013 6.84 -29.76 22.04
C ALA A 1013 5.32 -29.62 21.77
N PRO A 1014 4.57 -30.73 21.68
CA PRO A 1014 3.12 -30.69 21.51
C PRO A 1014 2.49 -29.86 22.64
N PRO A 1015 1.59 -28.92 22.33
CA PRO A 1015 0.98 -28.12 23.37
C PRO A 1015 0.04 -28.98 24.22
N VAL A 1016 0.01 -28.70 25.53
CA VAL A 1016 -0.97 -29.28 26.46
C VAL A 1016 -2.02 -28.21 26.71
N LEU A 1017 -3.25 -28.46 26.24
CA LEU A 1017 -4.37 -27.56 26.52
C LEU A 1017 -4.79 -27.74 28.00
N PRO A 1018 -4.88 -26.65 28.80
CA PRO A 1018 -5.42 -26.71 30.15
C PRO A 1018 -6.87 -27.23 30.16
N ASP A 1019 -7.32 -27.77 31.31
CA ASP A 1019 -8.72 -28.16 31.47
C ASP A 1019 -9.65 -26.94 31.29
N PRO A 1020 -10.81 -27.11 30.63
CA PRO A 1020 -11.78 -26.04 30.45
C PRO A 1020 -12.35 -25.60 31.80
N VAL A 1021 -12.37 -24.28 32.01
CA VAL A 1021 -12.90 -23.60 33.20
C VAL A 1021 -14.34 -23.16 32.97
N THR A 1022 -14.66 -22.62 31.79
CA THR A 1022 -15.99 -22.11 31.41
C THR A 1022 -16.30 -22.53 29.97
N ARG A 1023 -17.51 -22.97 29.67
CA ARG A 1023 -17.94 -23.15 28.26
C ARG A 1023 -18.59 -21.88 27.75
N TRP A 1024 -17.94 -21.21 26.80
CA TRP A 1024 -18.40 -19.94 26.27
C TRP A 1024 -19.40 -20.11 25.11
N THR A 1025 -20.43 -19.28 25.11
CA THR A 1025 -21.34 -19.06 23.97
C THR A 1025 -21.07 -17.67 23.39
N GLU A 1026 -21.47 -17.38 22.15
CA GLU A 1026 -21.33 -16.02 21.59
C GLU A 1026 -21.96 -14.97 22.52
N SER A 1027 -23.17 -15.22 23.02
CA SER A 1027 -23.86 -14.33 23.95
C SER A 1027 -23.15 -14.16 25.30
N SER A 1028 -22.67 -15.25 25.91
CA SER A 1028 -22.04 -15.16 27.23
C SER A 1028 -20.64 -14.57 27.16
N LEU A 1029 -19.90 -14.84 26.08
CA LEU A 1029 -18.58 -14.28 25.85
C LEU A 1029 -18.68 -12.78 25.52
N LEU A 1030 -19.63 -12.39 24.66
CA LEU A 1030 -19.91 -10.98 24.39
C LEU A 1030 -20.24 -10.23 25.67
N ALA A 1031 -21.16 -10.75 26.49
CA ALA A 1031 -21.51 -10.14 27.77
C ALA A 1031 -20.29 -10.00 28.71
N ALA A 1032 -19.39 -10.99 28.75
CA ALA A 1032 -18.18 -10.94 29.56
C ALA A 1032 -17.23 -9.82 29.10
N VAL A 1033 -17.00 -9.69 27.79
CA VAL A 1033 -16.05 -8.71 27.23
C VAL A 1033 -16.63 -7.29 27.17
N SER A 1034 -17.95 -7.16 27.01
CA SER A 1034 -18.68 -5.88 27.06
C SER A 1034 -18.79 -5.32 28.48
N GLY A 1035 -18.54 -6.14 29.52
CA GLY A 1035 -18.56 -5.70 30.92
C GLY A 1035 -17.47 -4.67 31.29
N GLY A 1036 -16.51 -4.41 30.41
CA GLY A 1036 -15.44 -3.42 30.60
C GLY A 1036 -14.40 -3.80 31.65
N GLY A 1037 -13.24 -3.13 31.60
CA GLY A 1037 -12.10 -3.40 32.49
C GLY A 1037 -11.31 -4.66 32.10
N GLY A 1038 -10.04 -4.71 32.53
CA GLY A 1038 -9.09 -5.79 32.22
C GLY A 1038 -7.64 -5.28 32.31
N SER A 1039 -6.69 -6.16 32.54
CA SER A 1039 -5.25 -5.86 32.61
C SER A 1039 -4.54 -6.37 31.37
N VAL A 1040 -3.88 -5.46 30.64
CA VAL A 1040 -3.05 -5.79 29.47
C VAL A 1040 -1.94 -6.80 29.84
N GLU A 1041 -1.31 -6.61 31.00
CA GLU A 1041 -0.23 -7.49 31.48
C GLU A 1041 -0.72 -8.92 31.76
N LYS A 1042 -1.89 -9.07 32.41
CA LYS A 1042 -2.48 -10.38 32.65
C LYS A 1042 -3.08 -11.00 31.39
N GLY A 1043 -3.49 -10.17 30.44
CA GLY A 1043 -4.05 -10.61 29.17
C GLY A 1043 -3.05 -11.36 28.31
N GLN A 1044 -1.76 -11.02 28.36
CA GLN A 1044 -0.72 -11.82 27.72
C GLN A 1044 -0.67 -13.26 28.27
N LEU A 1045 -0.81 -13.42 29.59
CA LEU A 1045 -0.84 -14.76 30.21
C LEU A 1045 -2.09 -15.53 29.79
N ALA A 1046 -3.24 -14.85 29.66
CA ALA A 1046 -4.46 -15.46 29.13
C ALA A 1046 -4.30 -15.88 27.66
N TYR A 1047 -3.63 -15.06 26.84
CA TYR A 1047 -3.31 -15.34 25.44
C TYR A 1047 -2.41 -16.58 25.28
N GLU A 1048 -1.41 -16.74 26.15
CA GLU A 1048 -0.55 -17.92 26.18
C GLU A 1048 -1.28 -19.16 26.71
N ARG A 1049 -2.09 -19.01 27.77
CA ARG A 1049 -2.87 -20.10 28.39
C ARG A 1049 -3.88 -20.71 27.43
N ALA A 1050 -4.56 -19.88 26.63
CA ALA A 1050 -5.48 -20.33 25.58
C ALA A 1050 -4.76 -20.83 24.32
N LEU A 1051 -3.42 -20.91 24.33
CA LEU A 1051 -2.56 -21.33 23.21
C LEU A 1051 -2.68 -20.45 21.96
N CYS A 1052 -3.29 -19.27 22.05
CA CYS A 1052 -3.42 -18.35 20.92
C CYS A 1052 -2.03 -18.01 20.34
N SER A 1053 -1.02 -17.84 21.20
CA SER A 1053 0.37 -17.58 20.81
C SER A 1053 1.04 -18.70 20.01
N ARG A 1054 0.47 -19.91 19.92
CA ARG A 1054 1.02 -21.00 19.11
C ARG A 1054 0.73 -20.83 17.63
N CYS A 1055 -0.43 -20.27 17.29
CA CYS A 1055 -0.86 -20.08 15.91
C CYS A 1055 -0.79 -18.60 15.50
N HIS A 1056 -1.12 -17.69 16.41
CA HIS A 1056 -1.25 -16.27 16.13
C HIS A 1056 -0.06 -15.47 16.65
N ARG A 1057 0.26 -14.44 15.88
CA ARG A 1057 1.21 -13.41 16.27
C ARG A 1057 0.48 -12.26 16.98
N PHE A 1058 1.12 -11.66 17.98
CA PHE A 1058 0.73 -10.39 18.57
C PHE A 1058 2.00 -9.61 18.94
N GLN A 1059 2.13 -8.37 18.46
CA GLN A 1059 3.32 -7.52 18.64
C GLN A 1059 4.64 -8.26 18.33
N GLN A 1060 4.67 -9.04 17.24
CA GLN A 1060 5.82 -9.87 16.80
C GLN A 1060 6.11 -11.14 17.60
N LEU A 1061 5.34 -11.43 18.65
CA LEU A 1061 5.48 -12.63 19.45
C LEU A 1061 4.41 -13.66 19.08
N GLY A 1062 4.78 -14.94 19.16
CA GLY A 1062 3.90 -16.06 18.85
C GLY A 1062 4.22 -16.75 17.52
N GLY A 1063 3.30 -17.62 17.11
CA GLY A 1063 3.41 -18.46 15.94
C GLY A 1063 2.85 -17.81 14.69
N GLY A 1064 2.57 -18.66 13.72
CA GLY A 1064 2.24 -18.21 12.37
C GLY A 1064 1.10 -18.95 11.69
N ALA A 1065 0.71 -20.12 12.17
CA ALA A 1065 -0.34 -20.90 11.50
C ALA A 1065 -1.68 -20.17 11.33
N GLY A 1066 -1.91 -19.07 12.07
CA GLY A 1066 -3.04 -18.16 11.92
C GLY A 1066 -2.63 -16.68 11.75
N PRO A 1067 -3.59 -15.78 11.53
CA PRO A 1067 -3.35 -14.36 11.27
C PRO A 1067 -2.69 -13.60 12.44
N ASP A 1068 -1.98 -12.51 12.12
CA ASP A 1068 -1.47 -11.56 13.10
C ASP A 1068 -2.62 -10.77 13.73
N LEU A 1069 -2.76 -10.89 15.04
CA LEU A 1069 -3.82 -10.28 15.85
C LEU A 1069 -3.42 -8.90 16.39
N THR A 1070 -2.25 -8.37 16.01
CA THR A 1070 -1.84 -7.01 16.40
C THR A 1070 -2.80 -5.97 15.85
N GLY A 1071 -3.42 -5.18 16.73
CA GLY A 1071 -4.40 -4.15 16.34
C GLY A 1071 -5.73 -4.71 15.84
N VAL A 1072 -6.03 -5.98 16.12
CA VAL A 1072 -7.23 -6.66 15.61
C VAL A 1072 -8.53 -5.96 16.02
N ARG A 1073 -8.60 -5.39 17.23
CA ARG A 1073 -9.78 -4.65 17.73
C ARG A 1073 -9.99 -3.27 17.08
N ALA A 1074 -9.02 -2.79 16.28
CA ALA A 1074 -9.22 -1.61 15.44
C ALA A 1074 -9.88 -1.97 14.09
N ARG A 1075 -9.82 -3.24 13.69
CA ARG A 1075 -10.31 -3.73 12.38
C ARG A 1075 -11.68 -4.40 12.47
N PHE A 1076 -11.97 -5.02 13.61
CA PHE A 1076 -13.16 -5.84 13.83
C PHE A 1076 -13.88 -5.39 15.08
N SER A 1077 -15.22 -5.47 15.05
CA SER A 1077 -16.03 -5.24 16.25
C SER A 1077 -15.84 -6.36 17.27
N ASP A 1078 -16.19 -6.11 18.53
CA ASP A 1078 -16.08 -7.14 19.57
C ASP A 1078 -16.93 -8.38 19.26
N ILE A 1079 -18.11 -8.21 18.63
CA ILE A 1079 -18.95 -9.34 18.21
C ILE A 1079 -18.31 -10.14 17.08
N ASP A 1080 -17.63 -9.51 16.13
CA ASP A 1080 -16.92 -10.22 15.07
C ASP A 1080 -15.81 -11.12 15.65
N LEU A 1081 -15.09 -10.63 16.66
CA LEU A 1081 -14.01 -11.37 17.32
C LEU A 1081 -14.52 -12.51 18.20
N VAL A 1082 -15.54 -12.25 19.01
CA VAL A 1082 -16.21 -13.28 19.84
C VAL A 1082 -16.60 -14.48 18.99
N ARG A 1083 -17.21 -14.18 17.85
CA ARG A 1083 -17.75 -15.14 16.90
C ARG A 1083 -16.68 -15.89 16.13
N ALA A 1084 -15.61 -15.22 15.71
CA ALA A 1084 -14.44 -15.87 15.11
C ALA A 1084 -13.76 -16.86 16.08
N ILE A 1085 -13.76 -16.57 17.38
CA ILE A 1085 -13.15 -17.43 18.40
C ILE A 1085 -14.04 -18.60 18.77
N VAL A 1086 -15.35 -18.37 18.94
CA VAL A 1086 -16.32 -19.41 19.33
C VAL A 1086 -16.64 -20.34 18.15
N SER A 1087 -16.67 -19.80 16.93
CA SER A 1087 -17.08 -20.51 15.70
C SER A 1087 -16.02 -20.41 14.59
N PRO A 1088 -14.78 -20.90 14.79
CA PRO A 1088 -13.66 -20.67 13.88
C PRO A 1088 -13.82 -21.29 12.49
N SER A 1089 -14.65 -22.34 12.33
CA SER A 1089 -14.95 -22.96 11.02
C SER A 1089 -15.97 -22.20 10.18
N ARG A 1090 -16.57 -21.12 10.72
CA ARG A 1090 -17.65 -20.39 10.03
C ARG A 1090 -17.16 -19.65 8.78
N ASP A 1091 -16.05 -18.93 8.93
CA ASP A 1091 -15.38 -18.15 7.90
C ASP A 1091 -13.88 -18.43 7.95
N ILE A 1092 -13.37 -19.13 6.93
CA ILE A 1092 -11.96 -19.52 6.83
C ILE A 1092 -11.40 -18.85 5.58
N SER A 1093 -10.38 -17.99 5.72
CA SER A 1093 -9.66 -17.46 4.55
C SER A 1093 -8.85 -18.60 3.90
N ASP A 1094 -8.86 -18.67 2.57
CA ASP A 1094 -8.04 -19.59 1.76
C ASP A 1094 -6.57 -19.59 2.17
N GLN A 1095 -6.09 -18.44 2.66
CA GLN A 1095 -4.73 -18.31 3.17
C GLN A 1095 -4.44 -19.28 4.31
N TYR A 1096 -5.41 -19.61 5.16
CA TYR A 1096 -5.25 -20.51 6.30
C TYR A 1096 -5.99 -21.84 6.14
N GLN A 1097 -6.85 -21.97 5.14
CA GLN A 1097 -7.67 -23.16 4.93
C GLN A 1097 -6.81 -24.41 4.67
N TRP A 1098 -7.17 -25.50 5.32
CA TRP A 1098 -6.57 -26.81 5.07
C TRP A 1098 -7.20 -27.49 3.86
N SER A 1099 -6.52 -28.49 3.32
CA SER A 1099 -7.00 -29.30 2.22
C SER A 1099 -7.31 -30.72 2.68
N ILE A 1100 -8.40 -31.26 2.15
CA ILE A 1100 -8.70 -32.69 2.16
C ILE A 1100 -8.11 -33.26 0.86
N VAL A 1101 -7.12 -34.13 1.00
CA VAL A 1101 -6.48 -34.82 -0.11
C VAL A 1101 -6.91 -36.28 -0.10
N THR A 1102 -7.45 -36.73 -1.23
CA THR A 1102 -7.86 -38.13 -1.44
C THR A 1102 -6.93 -38.76 -2.46
N THR A 1103 -6.28 -39.86 -2.11
CA THR A 1103 -5.55 -40.73 -3.04
C THR A 1103 -6.35 -42.00 -3.29
N GLU A 1104 -5.85 -42.88 -4.16
CA GLU A 1104 -6.46 -44.20 -4.38
C GLU A 1104 -6.52 -45.06 -3.11
N ASP A 1105 -5.58 -44.86 -2.18
CA ASP A 1105 -5.39 -45.71 -1.00
C ASP A 1105 -5.73 -45.02 0.33
N ASP A 1106 -5.72 -43.68 0.39
CA ASP A 1106 -5.72 -42.95 1.65
C ASP A 1106 -6.45 -41.59 1.60
N LEU A 1107 -6.80 -41.06 2.77
CA LEU A 1107 -7.41 -39.74 2.96
C LEU A 1107 -6.63 -38.96 4.03
N GLY A 1108 -6.13 -37.79 3.67
CA GLY A 1108 -5.41 -36.90 4.57
C GLY A 1108 -6.06 -35.53 4.63
N VAL A 1109 -6.03 -34.91 5.82
CA VAL A 1109 -6.46 -33.54 6.03
C VAL A 1109 -5.29 -32.75 6.60
N GLY A 1110 -4.94 -31.65 5.94
CA GLY A 1110 -3.82 -30.84 6.38
C GLY A 1110 -3.46 -29.75 5.38
N ARG A 1111 -2.42 -29.00 5.70
CA ARG A 1111 -1.91 -27.94 4.84
C ARG A 1111 -0.94 -28.51 3.80
N ILE A 1112 -1.17 -28.28 2.52
CA ILE A 1112 -0.27 -28.77 1.46
C ILE A 1112 1.08 -28.04 1.52
N LEU A 1113 2.14 -28.76 1.85
CA LEU A 1113 3.52 -28.25 1.86
C LEU A 1113 4.24 -28.48 0.52
N ARG A 1114 3.89 -29.57 -0.16
CA ARG A 1114 4.51 -29.94 -1.44
C ARG A 1114 3.54 -30.77 -2.28
N ARG A 1115 3.56 -30.53 -3.60
CA ARG A 1115 2.85 -31.34 -4.61
C ARG A 1115 3.85 -31.98 -5.55
N GLU A 1116 3.72 -33.29 -5.73
CA GLU A 1116 4.46 -34.09 -6.71
C GLU A 1116 3.44 -34.84 -7.61
N PRO A 1117 3.83 -35.35 -8.79
CA PRO A 1117 2.90 -36.04 -9.69
C PRO A 1117 2.17 -37.24 -9.06
N ASP A 1118 2.82 -37.93 -8.12
CA ASP A 1118 2.38 -39.17 -7.49
C ASP A 1118 2.47 -39.16 -5.96
N ALA A 1119 2.64 -37.97 -5.36
CA ALA A 1119 2.62 -37.79 -3.91
C ALA A 1119 2.22 -36.35 -3.51
N MET A 1120 1.63 -36.21 -2.33
CA MET A 1120 1.42 -34.92 -1.67
C MET A 1120 1.97 -34.94 -0.25
N VAL A 1121 2.61 -33.86 0.18
CA VAL A 1121 3.07 -33.70 1.56
C VAL A 1121 2.16 -32.71 2.27
N LEU A 1122 1.53 -33.14 3.36
CA LEU A 1122 0.61 -32.35 4.18
C LEU A 1122 1.24 -32.06 5.54
N ASN A 1123 1.11 -30.86 6.08
CA ASN A 1123 1.27 -30.63 7.51
C ASN A 1123 -0.07 -30.90 8.20
N THR A 1124 -0.10 -31.82 9.16
CA THR A 1124 -1.35 -32.24 9.84
C THR A 1124 -1.46 -31.71 11.28
N ASP A 1125 -0.48 -30.92 11.75
CA ASP A 1125 -0.46 -30.34 13.09
C ASP A 1125 -0.54 -28.80 12.99
N PRO A 1126 -1.57 -28.15 13.55
CA PRO A 1126 -1.68 -26.69 13.52
C PRO A 1126 -0.68 -25.99 14.46
N PHE A 1127 -0.06 -26.73 15.40
CA PHE A 1127 0.85 -26.20 16.41
C PHE A 1127 2.34 -26.42 16.11
N GLY A 1128 2.64 -27.18 15.05
CA GLY A 1128 4.01 -27.61 14.75
C GLY A 1128 4.17 -28.11 13.32
N TYR A 1129 5.36 -28.65 13.04
CA TYR A 1129 5.70 -29.23 11.74
C TYR A 1129 5.67 -30.76 11.85
N GLN A 1130 4.56 -31.38 11.43
CA GLN A 1130 4.39 -32.83 11.33
C GLN A 1130 3.96 -33.20 9.90
N PRO A 1131 4.92 -33.36 8.97
CA PRO A 1131 4.62 -33.67 7.59
C PRO A 1131 4.17 -35.13 7.43
N LEU A 1132 3.02 -35.32 6.81
CA LEU A 1132 2.51 -36.60 6.32
C LEU A 1132 2.70 -36.66 4.81
N THR A 1133 3.38 -37.69 4.31
CA THR A 1133 3.46 -37.94 2.86
C THR A 1133 2.33 -38.89 2.46
N MET A 1134 1.40 -38.39 1.67
CA MET A 1134 0.38 -39.16 0.99
C MET A 1134 0.93 -39.66 -0.34
N ALA A 1135 1.19 -40.95 -0.45
CA ALA A 1135 1.65 -41.58 -1.68
C ALA A 1135 0.48 -42.03 -2.56
N GLY A 1136 0.71 -42.11 -3.87
CA GLY A 1136 -0.24 -42.64 -4.84
C GLY A 1136 -0.90 -41.54 -5.68
N LYS A 1137 -1.70 -41.97 -6.66
CA LYS A 1137 -2.38 -41.06 -7.58
C LYS A 1137 -3.42 -40.24 -6.82
N ILE A 1138 -3.34 -38.92 -6.94
CA ILE A 1138 -4.31 -38.00 -6.33
C ILE A 1138 -5.64 -38.06 -7.09
N ILE A 1139 -6.71 -38.39 -6.39
CA ILE A 1139 -8.08 -38.40 -6.93
C ILE A 1139 -8.69 -37.00 -6.85
N SER A 1140 -8.55 -36.34 -5.70
CA SER A 1140 -9.11 -35.00 -5.47
C SER A 1140 -8.35 -34.24 -4.38
N VAL A 1141 -8.35 -32.91 -4.52
CA VAL A 1141 -7.96 -31.97 -3.48
C VAL A 1141 -9.12 -31.01 -3.27
N GLU A 1142 -9.63 -30.95 -2.05
CA GLU A 1142 -10.80 -30.15 -1.69
C GLU A 1142 -10.49 -29.23 -0.50
N PRO A 1143 -11.07 -28.03 -0.42
CA PRO A 1143 -10.95 -27.21 0.78
C PRO A 1143 -11.65 -27.88 1.97
N SER A 1144 -11.01 -27.87 3.13
CA SER A 1144 -11.60 -28.35 4.39
C SER A 1144 -12.67 -27.38 4.88
N PRO A 1145 -13.88 -27.85 5.24
CA PRO A 1145 -14.89 -27.01 5.90
C PRO A 1145 -14.51 -26.70 7.36
N ASP A 1146 -13.56 -27.45 7.93
CA ASP A 1146 -13.11 -27.28 9.30
C ASP A 1146 -11.85 -26.40 9.37
N SER A 1147 -11.86 -25.45 10.30
CA SER A 1147 -10.73 -24.58 10.59
C SER A 1147 -9.61 -25.34 11.29
N PRO A 1148 -8.33 -25.04 10.99
CA PRO A 1148 -7.22 -25.55 11.77
C PRO A 1148 -7.12 -24.95 13.18
N MET A 1149 -7.84 -23.86 13.47
CA MET A 1149 -7.99 -23.33 14.82
C MET A 1149 -8.97 -24.22 15.60
N PRO A 1150 -8.53 -24.95 16.64
CA PRO A 1150 -9.42 -25.82 17.40
C PRO A 1150 -10.52 -25.01 18.11
N PRO A 1151 -11.78 -25.46 18.09
CA PRO A 1151 -12.83 -24.85 18.90
C PRO A 1151 -12.57 -25.08 20.40
N GLY A 1152 -13.06 -24.17 21.25
CA GLY A 1152 -12.99 -24.32 22.71
C GLY A 1152 -11.64 -23.95 23.36
N LEU A 1153 -10.67 -23.40 22.61
CA LEU A 1153 -9.40 -22.90 23.19
C LEU A 1153 -9.64 -21.86 24.32
N ILE A 1154 -10.64 -20.99 24.12
CA ILE A 1154 -11.03 -19.96 25.08
C ILE A 1154 -11.71 -20.52 26.34
N ASP A 1155 -12.20 -21.76 26.31
CA ASP A 1155 -12.88 -22.38 27.45
C ASP A 1155 -11.93 -22.57 28.65
N THR A 1156 -10.62 -22.50 28.42
CA THR A 1156 -9.58 -22.56 29.46
C THR A 1156 -9.48 -21.30 30.33
N LEU A 1157 -10.22 -20.25 29.96
CA LEU A 1157 -10.24 -18.94 30.60
C LEU A 1157 -11.54 -18.70 31.38
N ASP A 1158 -11.43 -18.11 32.57
CA ASP A 1158 -12.57 -17.55 33.31
C ASP A 1158 -12.95 -16.14 32.81
N GLU A 1159 -14.06 -15.59 33.33
CA GLU A 1159 -14.59 -14.28 32.94
C GLU A 1159 -13.56 -13.14 33.10
N GLY A 1160 -12.76 -13.17 34.17
CA GLY A 1160 -11.73 -12.16 34.42
C GLY A 1160 -10.58 -12.27 33.42
N GLN A 1161 -10.15 -13.50 33.12
CA GLN A 1161 -9.09 -13.78 32.15
C GLN A 1161 -9.49 -13.44 30.72
N VAL A 1162 -10.76 -13.64 30.36
CA VAL A 1162 -11.31 -13.21 29.06
C VAL A 1162 -11.29 -11.68 28.93
N ARG A 1163 -11.66 -10.95 29.99
CA ARG A 1163 -11.56 -9.48 30.02
C ARG A 1163 -10.11 -9.00 29.90
N ASP A 1164 -9.19 -9.64 30.63
CA ASP A 1164 -7.76 -9.37 30.53
C ASP A 1164 -7.25 -9.63 29.09
N LEU A 1165 -7.65 -10.75 28.46
CA LEU A 1165 -7.34 -11.06 27.06
C LEU A 1165 -7.86 -9.97 26.10
N TRP A 1166 -9.10 -9.51 26.29
CA TRP A 1166 -9.68 -8.45 25.46
C TRP A 1166 -8.98 -7.10 25.62
N ALA A 1167 -8.53 -6.78 26.84
CA ALA A 1167 -7.69 -5.61 27.10
C ALA A 1167 -6.33 -5.71 26.39
N TYR A 1168 -5.69 -6.90 26.41
CA TYR A 1168 -4.45 -7.15 25.69
C TYR A 1168 -4.63 -7.00 24.17
N LEU A 1169 -5.66 -7.62 23.59
CA LEU A 1169 -5.97 -7.49 22.16
C LEU A 1169 -6.36 -6.07 21.72
N GLY A 1170 -6.81 -5.24 22.68
CA GLY A 1170 -7.13 -3.82 22.47
C GLY A 1170 -5.90 -2.91 22.43
N ASN A 1171 -4.72 -3.41 22.84
CA ASN A 1171 -3.51 -2.63 22.80
C ASN A 1171 -2.96 -2.53 21.37
N SER A 1172 -3.15 -1.36 20.74
CA SER A 1172 -2.74 -1.08 19.36
C SER A 1172 -1.27 -0.68 19.22
N THR A 1173 -0.52 -0.52 20.32
CA THR A 1173 0.90 -0.19 20.23
C THR A 1173 1.68 -1.38 19.72
N ARG A 1174 1.95 -1.42 18.40
CA ARG A 1174 3.19 -2.05 17.94
C ARG A 1174 4.31 -1.39 18.74
N ILE A 1175 5.13 -2.17 19.44
CA ILE A 1175 6.40 -1.67 20.00
C ILE A 1175 7.11 -0.99 18.83
N LYS A 1176 7.16 0.35 18.83
CA LYS A 1176 7.45 1.20 17.67
C LYS A 1176 8.90 1.08 17.19
N ASP A 1177 9.72 0.28 17.84
CA ASP A 1177 11.17 0.29 17.69
C ASP A 1177 11.78 -0.93 16.97
N GLN A 1178 11.00 -1.79 16.30
CA GLN A 1178 11.63 -2.98 15.71
C GLN A 1178 11.19 -3.41 14.29
N ILE A 1179 10.25 -2.74 13.64
CA ILE A 1179 10.02 -2.99 12.20
C ILE A 1179 11.12 -2.26 11.44
N ALA A 1180 12.18 -2.99 11.07
CA ALA A 1180 13.13 -2.54 10.07
C ALA A 1180 12.37 -2.00 8.84
N PRO A 1181 12.82 -0.91 8.20
CA PRO A 1181 12.13 -0.36 7.04
C PRO A 1181 11.84 -1.48 6.04
N LEU A 1182 10.56 -1.62 5.65
CA LEU A 1182 10.18 -2.33 4.43
C LEU A 1182 11.14 -1.83 3.35
N ARG A 1183 11.83 -2.77 2.69
CA ARG A 1183 12.90 -2.48 1.74
C ARG A 1183 12.56 -1.26 0.91
N ASP A 1184 13.41 -0.25 1.00
CA ASP A 1184 13.52 0.77 -0.02
C ASP A 1184 14.12 0.10 -1.27
N ASN A 1185 13.28 -0.59 -2.03
CA ASN A 1185 13.64 -1.13 -3.35
C ASN A 1185 14.00 0.00 -4.33
N GLY A 1186 13.82 1.27 -3.95
CA GLY A 1186 14.24 2.45 -4.69
C GLY A 1186 15.74 2.75 -4.63
N LYS A 1187 16.54 2.06 -3.79
CA LYS A 1187 17.99 2.34 -3.67
C LYS A 1187 18.90 1.70 -4.72
N GLN A 1188 18.36 1.14 -5.80
CA GLN A 1188 19.16 0.59 -6.90
C GLN A 1188 18.68 1.07 -8.26
N GLY A 1189 18.76 2.39 -8.46
CA GLY A 1189 18.41 3.01 -9.74
C GLY A 1189 18.59 4.51 -9.78
N GLN A 1190 19.81 4.99 -9.57
CA GLN A 1190 20.33 6.12 -10.35
C GLN A 1190 21.51 5.64 -11.18
#